data_AF-A0A433PGM6-F1
#
_entry.id   AF-A0A433PGM6-F1
#
_cell.length_a   1.000
_cell.length_b   1.000
_cell.length_c   1.000
_cell.angle_alpha   90.00
_cell.angle_beta   90.00
_cell.angle_gamma   90.00
#
_symmetry.space_group_name_H-M   'P 1'
#
loop_
_entity.id
_entity.type
_entity.pdbx_description
1 polymer ?
#
loop_
_entity_poly.entity_id
_entity_poly.type
_entity_poly.pdbx_seq_one_letter_code
_entity_poly.pdbx_strand_id
1 'polypeptide(L)'
;MYKVRTIVKSVLSREQPEGAGATVRRSIGRRELRNLDPFLMLDEFSISPPAGFPDHPHRGFETVTYMLEGSMWHEDFKGHKGKIGPGDLQWMSAARGILHSEMPGTRGLSHGLQLWVNLPAKHKMDEPNYQELLDTDIPRANPEEGVVIKVIAGESYGVRSRVITKNPVMYVDIKMAKGKRVEQVIPKGYAGFIYTLSGTAFFGGNRQKGEAHYTLVLSDNGGEFIPIETTTSEAHFVIIAGEPIKVGISTEAVAASDSPCIMSQLSAEDKFALITRNLQEVLGEEEIKKILAERDLSLYWGTAPTGKPHIGYFVPMSKIADFLAAGCQRDKGGEMNAGVTVVAYVTILLADIHAFLDNMKATLELVNHRTKYYEAIIKAVLTSIGVPIEKLKFIIGSSYQLSAAYSMDNFRLCACITEHDAKKAGAEVVKQVEFPLLSGLLYPGMQALDEQHLGVDAQFGGVDQRKIFVMAEKYLPQLGFKKRAHLMNPMVPGLAGSKMSSSDPDSKIDLLDDPKSVERKLKKAFCEEGNIADNGILSFIKAVLFPLGSLYGRQPEFVIRRQEKYGGDVHYTEYQPLEDDFRDKKVHPGDLKASATAALNTLLAPIREAWSRDPELAKLTEAAYPSLEADKSKQKVTSKKEATPAGSAAGGGGGGKKAAEKPEDVSRLDIRVSRIISAEPHPNNPNSYIEKIDVGDPTGPRTVVSGLAAYIPLEEIQGRKILTVCNLKPAKFQGVESQAMVLAALSSDGKVLELLEPPEDAEVGEQVLWEGYASVVRGDEILNPKQNVFGKVAAEFGLTQERVAHYKGVPFMTSKGAVTVKSLTEGNIK
;
A
#
# COMPACT_ATOMS: atom_id res chain seq x y z
N MET A 1 17.78 11.34 -49.42
CA MET A 1 18.96 10.66 -48.86
C MET A 1 18.48 9.77 -47.74
N TYR A 2 18.62 8.46 -47.88
CA TYR A 2 18.31 7.52 -46.79
C TYR A 2 19.24 7.82 -45.61
N LYS A 3 18.68 7.92 -44.41
CA LYS A 3 19.44 8.28 -43.21
C LYS A 3 20.08 7.03 -42.63
N VAL A 4 21.36 7.12 -42.29
CA VAL A 4 22.16 6.00 -41.75
C VAL A 4 21.93 5.89 -40.24
N ARG A 5 21.70 4.68 -39.72
CA ARG A 5 21.71 4.43 -38.27
C ARG A 5 23.14 4.42 -37.73
N THR A 6 23.29 4.81 -36.48
CA THR A 6 24.56 4.84 -35.74
C THR A 6 24.40 3.99 -34.48
N ILE A 7 25.52 3.62 -33.85
CA ILE A 7 25.48 2.98 -32.53
C ILE A 7 25.49 4.06 -31.45
N VAL A 8 24.48 4.06 -30.58
CA VAL A 8 24.35 5.02 -29.47
C VAL A 8 24.91 4.50 -28.16
N LYS A 9 25.04 3.18 -28.03
CA LYS A 9 25.56 2.54 -26.82
C LYS A 9 26.20 1.22 -27.16
N SER A 10 27.32 0.93 -26.50
CA SER A 10 28.03 -0.35 -26.58
C SER A 10 28.22 -0.89 -25.17
N VAL A 11 27.79 -2.12 -24.91
CA VAL A 11 27.84 -2.74 -23.58
C VAL A 11 28.34 -4.17 -23.68
N LEU A 12 29.34 -4.51 -22.87
CA LEU A 12 29.82 -5.88 -22.75
C LEU A 12 28.82 -6.73 -21.98
N SER A 13 28.54 -7.92 -22.50
CA SER A 13 27.68 -8.90 -21.84
C SER A 13 28.40 -9.63 -20.73
N ARG A 14 27.71 -9.82 -19.60
CA ARG A 14 28.21 -10.46 -18.39
C ARG A 14 27.52 -11.80 -18.16
N GLU A 15 28.29 -12.74 -17.64
CA GLU A 15 27.80 -14.04 -17.19
C GLU A 15 27.04 -13.91 -15.88
N GLN A 16 26.03 -14.76 -15.71
CA GLN A 16 25.23 -14.90 -14.50
C GLN A 16 24.63 -16.31 -14.43
N PRO A 17 24.39 -16.83 -13.21
CA PRO A 17 23.68 -18.08 -13.03
C PRO A 17 22.20 -17.91 -13.40
N GLU A 18 21.61 -18.94 -14.01
CA GLU A 18 20.19 -19.06 -14.33
C GLU A 18 19.75 -20.52 -14.28
N GLY A 19 18.44 -20.78 -14.27
CA GLY A 19 17.92 -22.15 -14.28
C GLY A 19 18.42 -23.00 -13.10
N ALA A 20 18.38 -24.32 -13.27
CA ALA A 20 19.01 -25.28 -12.38
C ALA A 20 20.48 -25.43 -12.76
N GLY A 21 21.35 -24.55 -12.25
CA GLY A 21 22.81 -24.66 -12.41
C GLY A 21 23.34 -24.30 -13.81
N ALA A 22 22.56 -23.60 -14.64
CA ALA A 22 23.00 -23.11 -15.92
C ALA A 22 23.73 -21.76 -15.77
N THR A 23 24.67 -21.49 -16.68
CA THR A 23 25.31 -20.17 -16.79
C THR A 23 24.90 -19.56 -18.12
N VAL A 24 24.43 -18.32 -18.06
CA VAL A 24 24.06 -17.55 -19.25
C VAL A 24 24.81 -16.24 -19.27
N ARG A 25 25.03 -15.71 -20.45
CA ARG A 25 25.61 -14.40 -20.69
C ARG A 25 24.52 -13.44 -21.13
N ARG A 26 24.03 -12.63 -20.20
CA ARG A 26 22.93 -11.69 -20.45
C ARG A 26 23.38 -10.53 -21.34
N SER A 27 22.67 -10.23 -22.40
CA SER A 27 22.97 -9.12 -23.32
C SER A 27 22.13 -7.89 -22.98
N ILE A 28 20.80 -8.04 -23.00
CA ILE A 28 19.82 -7.00 -22.65
C ILE A 28 18.96 -7.47 -21.46
N GLY A 29 18.33 -6.54 -20.74
CA GLY A 29 17.60 -6.84 -19.49
C GLY A 29 18.40 -6.55 -18.21
N ARG A 30 19.67 -6.10 -18.35
CA ARG A 30 20.48 -5.58 -17.22
C ARG A 30 20.32 -4.09 -17.01
N ARG A 31 20.80 -3.57 -15.86
CA ARG A 31 20.77 -2.13 -15.49
C ARG A 31 21.21 -1.19 -16.63
N GLU A 32 22.24 -1.57 -17.37
CA GLU A 32 22.76 -0.78 -18.48
C GLU A 32 21.82 -0.74 -19.68
N LEU A 33 20.95 -1.75 -19.87
CA LEU A 33 20.07 -1.94 -21.03
C LEU A 33 18.70 -2.48 -20.59
N ARG A 34 18.04 -1.81 -19.62
CA ARG A 34 16.74 -2.26 -19.07
C ARG A 34 15.55 -2.06 -20.02
N ASN A 35 15.63 -1.05 -20.89
CA ASN A 35 14.48 -0.58 -21.67
C ASN A 35 14.79 -0.59 -23.17
N LEU A 36 14.62 -1.74 -23.82
CA LEU A 36 14.72 -1.88 -25.28
C LEU A 36 13.41 -2.44 -25.86
N ASP A 37 12.29 -1.74 -25.59
CA ASP A 37 10.95 -2.07 -26.10
C ASP A 37 10.97 -2.40 -27.61
N PRO A 38 10.48 -3.57 -28.06
CA PRO A 38 9.68 -4.58 -27.35
C PRO A 38 10.46 -5.70 -26.63
N PHE A 39 11.77 -5.65 -26.61
CA PHE A 39 12.62 -6.72 -26.08
C PHE A 39 12.82 -6.59 -24.57
N LEU A 40 12.60 -7.70 -23.87
CA LEU A 40 12.72 -7.79 -22.41
C LEU A 40 14.10 -8.28 -21.99
N MET A 41 14.62 -9.29 -22.70
CA MET A 41 15.85 -10.00 -22.36
C MET A 41 16.45 -10.66 -23.61
N LEU A 42 17.78 -10.78 -23.67
CA LEU A 42 18.50 -11.69 -24.56
C LEU A 42 19.61 -12.35 -23.74
N ASP A 43 19.61 -13.66 -23.68
CA ASP A 43 20.66 -14.45 -23.05
C ASP A 43 21.38 -15.31 -24.09
N GLU A 44 22.71 -15.32 -24.07
CA GLU A 44 23.52 -16.35 -24.72
C GLU A 44 23.78 -17.46 -23.69
N PHE A 45 23.16 -18.61 -23.86
CA PHE A 45 23.26 -19.72 -22.91
C PHE A 45 24.26 -20.76 -23.39
N SER A 46 24.97 -21.37 -22.44
CA SER A 46 25.90 -22.47 -22.69
C SER A 46 25.77 -23.49 -21.56
N ILE A 47 25.06 -24.59 -21.83
CA ILE A 47 24.50 -25.47 -20.79
C ILE A 47 24.83 -26.94 -21.11
N SER A 48 25.18 -27.71 -20.09
CA SER A 48 25.38 -29.16 -20.19
C SER A 48 24.69 -29.89 -19.05
N PRO A 49 24.22 -31.14 -19.24
CA PRO A 49 23.60 -31.90 -18.15
C PRO A 49 24.53 -32.02 -16.93
N PRO A 50 24.00 -31.97 -15.69
CA PRO A 50 22.58 -31.97 -15.33
C PRO A 50 21.92 -30.58 -15.32
N ALA A 51 22.66 -29.52 -15.71
CA ALA A 51 22.12 -28.17 -15.69
C ALA A 51 21.04 -27.97 -16.76
N GLY A 52 20.12 -27.04 -16.56
CA GLY A 52 19.04 -26.78 -17.52
C GLY A 52 17.95 -25.89 -16.94
N PHE A 53 16.85 -25.76 -17.67
CA PHE A 53 15.67 -25.04 -17.22
C PHE A 53 14.53 -26.05 -16.98
N PRO A 54 14.36 -26.57 -15.76
CA PRO A 54 13.23 -27.45 -15.44
C PRO A 54 11.91 -26.67 -15.54
N ASP A 55 10.78 -27.32 -15.24
CA ASP A 55 9.44 -26.71 -15.36
C ASP A 55 9.37 -25.32 -14.72
N HIS A 56 9.10 -24.30 -15.54
CA HIS A 56 9.02 -22.90 -15.13
C HIS A 56 7.92 -22.15 -15.92
N PRO A 57 7.24 -21.17 -15.28
CA PRO A 57 6.13 -20.48 -15.91
C PRO A 57 6.58 -19.27 -16.73
N HIS A 58 5.89 -19.03 -17.85
CA HIS A 58 5.97 -17.80 -18.63
C HIS A 58 4.58 -17.24 -18.92
N ARG A 59 4.45 -15.91 -18.99
CA ARG A 59 3.18 -15.23 -19.30
C ARG A 59 3.43 -13.85 -19.90
N GLY A 60 2.65 -13.48 -20.91
CA GLY A 60 2.57 -12.11 -21.43
C GLY A 60 3.68 -11.68 -22.39
N PHE A 61 4.54 -12.61 -22.83
CA PHE A 61 5.60 -12.39 -23.82
C PHE A 61 5.79 -13.65 -24.71
N GLU A 62 6.64 -13.52 -25.73
CA GLU A 62 7.11 -14.62 -26.58
C GLU A 62 8.57 -14.93 -26.25
N THR A 63 8.93 -16.22 -26.24
CA THR A 63 10.32 -16.67 -26.13
C THR A 63 10.79 -17.18 -27.48
N VAL A 64 12.06 -16.91 -27.79
CA VAL A 64 12.70 -17.35 -29.03
C VAL A 64 13.99 -18.06 -28.67
N THR A 65 13.97 -19.38 -28.81
CA THR A 65 15.07 -20.28 -28.53
C THR A 65 15.76 -20.61 -29.85
N TYR A 66 16.96 -20.09 -30.07
CA TYR A 66 17.75 -20.31 -31.29
C TYR A 66 19.06 -21.04 -30.98
N MET A 67 19.18 -22.27 -31.48
CA MET A 67 20.32 -23.13 -31.18
C MET A 67 21.51 -22.86 -32.12
N LEU A 68 22.70 -22.65 -31.56
CA LEU A 68 23.94 -22.46 -32.31
C LEU A 68 24.73 -23.78 -32.40
N GLU A 69 24.81 -24.52 -31.30
CA GLU A 69 25.49 -25.81 -31.19
C GLU A 69 24.76 -26.72 -30.18
N GLY A 70 24.85 -28.04 -30.35
CA GLY A 70 24.22 -29.01 -29.46
C GLY A 70 22.72 -29.12 -29.69
N SER A 71 21.95 -29.43 -28.65
CA SER A 71 20.49 -29.55 -28.78
C SER A 71 19.79 -29.35 -27.45
N MET A 72 18.54 -28.89 -27.46
CA MET A 72 17.69 -28.86 -26.26
C MET A 72 16.41 -29.66 -26.46
N TRP A 73 15.92 -30.26 -25.38
CA TRP A 73 14.59 -30.83 -25.25
C TRP A 73 13.67 -29.79 -24.62
N HIS A 74 12.45 -29.68 -25.14
CA HIS A 74 11.40 -28.91 -24.49
C HIS A 74 10.16 -29.76 -24.25
N GLU A 75 9.44 -29.45 -23.19
CA GLU A 75 8.15 -30.06 -22.82
C GLU A 75 7.26 -29.03 -22.14
N ASP A 76 5.94 -29.08 -22.35
CA ASP A 76 4.97 -28.20 -21.69
C ASP A 76 3.76 -28.95 -21.09
N PHE A 77 2.98 -28.25 -20.25
CA PHE A 77 1.79 -28.84 -19.63
C PHE A 77 0.63 -29.14 -20.59
N LYS A 78 0.67 -28.62 -21.83
CA LYS A 78 -0.30 -28.92 -22.88
C LYS A 78 0.09 -30.17 -23.69
N GLY A 79 1.24 -30.77 -23.39
CA GLY A 79 1.74 -31.98 -24.02
C GLY A 79 2.56 -31.74 -25.28
N HIS A 80 2.92 -30.48 -25.60
CA HIS A 80 3.93 -30.23 -26.63
C HIS A 80 5.29 -30.64 -26.10
N LYS A 81 6.03 -31.37 -26.91
CA LYS A 81 7.41 -31.76 -26.62
C LYS A 81 8.19 -31.99 -27.89
N GLY A 82 9.48 -31.68 -27.87
CA GLY A 82 10.31 -31.76 -29.05
C GLY A 82 11.78 -31.55 -28.73
N LYS A 83 12.60 -31.68 -29.78
CA LYS A 83 14.05 -31.49 -29.72
C LYS A 83 14.45 -30.42 -30.72
N ILE A 84 15.15 -29.40 -30.26
CA ILE A 84 15.69 -28.30 -31.06
C ILE A 84 17.18 -28.58 -31.26
N GLY A 85 17.59 -28.82 -32.50
CA GLY A 85 18.98 -29.11 -32.88
C GLY A 85 19.76 -27.88 -33.36
N PRO A 86 21.02 -28.03 -33.80
CA PRO A 86 21.85 -26.91 -34.22
C PRO A 86 21.24 -26.17 -35.43
N GLY A 87 21.08 -24.86 -35.30
CA GLY A 87 20.47 -24.00 -36.31
C GLY A 87 18.94 -23.99 -36.30
N ASP A 88 18.29 -24.84 -35.52
CA ASP A 88 16.84 -24.87 -35.39
C ASP A 88 16.35 -23.71 -34.49
N LEU A 89 15.07 -23.38 -34.66
CA LEU A 89 14.39 -22.29 -33.98
C LEU A 89 13.11 -22.80 -33.33
N GLN A 90 12.88 -22.40 -32.09
CA GLN A 90 11.56 -22.41 -31.48
C GLN A 90 11.12 -20.99 -31.13
N TRP A 91 9.90 -20.64 -31.54
CA TRP A 91 9.23 -19.39 -31.22
C TRP A 91 7.93 -19.71 -30.48
N MET A 92 7.93 -19.52 -29.17
CA MET A 92 6.78 -19.81 -28.31
C MET A 92 6.09 -18.52 -27.88
N SER A 93 4.78 -18.45 -28.06
CA SER A 93 3.95 -17.38 -27.47
C SER A 93 3.37 -17.87 -26.15
N ALA A 94 3.85 -17.33 -25.02
CA ALA A 94 3.35 -17.71 -23.70
C ALA A 94 1.96 -17.13 -23.42
N ALA A 95 1.68 -15.94 -23.96
CA ALA A 95 0.38 -15.25 -23.89
C ALA A 95 -0.27 -15.34 -22.49
N ARG A 96 -1.46 -15.95 -22.34
CA ARG A 96 -2.15 -16.00 -21.04
C ARG A 96 -1.46 -16.85 -19.96
N GLY A 97 -0.48 -17.67 -20.33
CA GLY A 97 0.34 -18.46 -19.40
C GLY A 97 0.70 -19.83 -19.95
N ILE A 98 1.99 -20.19 -19.88
CA ILE A 98 2.52 -21.52 -20.17
C ILE A 98 3.48 -22.00 -19.06
N LEU A 99 3.45 -23.28 -18.72
CA LEU A 99 4.45 -23.95 -17.86
C LEU A 99 5.21 -24.93 -18.77
N HIS A 100 6.52 -24.74 -18.88
CA HIS A 100 7.37 -25.51 -19.79
C HIS A 100 8.77 -25.74 -19.21
N SER A 101 9.51 -26.68 -19.79
CA SER A 101 10.92 -26.93 -19.48
C SER A 101 11.77 -26.88 -20.75
N GLU A 102 13.04 -26.51 -20.60
CA GLU A 102 14.08 -26.49 -21.65
C GLU A 102 15.34 -27.14 -21.06
N MET A 103 15.54 -28.43 -21.36
CA MET A 103 16.65 -29.23 -20.83
C MET A 103 17.70 -29.47 -21.92
N PRO A 104 19.00 -29.39 -21.65
CA PRO A 104 20.01 -29.71 -22.64
C PRO A 104 19.92 -31.17 -23.08
N GLY A 105 20.39 -31.41 -24.30
CA GLY A 105 20.51 -32.75 -24.86
C GLY A 105 21.42 -33.64 -24.01
N THR A 106 21.29 -34.95 -24.21
CA THR A 106 21.96 -35.96 -23.38
C THR A 106 23.49 -36.03 -23.55
N ARG A 107 24.08 -35.28 -24.49
CA ARG A 107 25.53 -35.27 -24.77
C ARG A 107 25.99 -33.90 -25.25
N GLY A 108 27.14 -33.45 -24.74
CA GLY A 108 27.80 -32.23 -25.19
C GLY A 108 27.23 -30.93 -24.61
N LEU A 109 27.80 -29.82 -25.06
CA LEU A 109 27.38 -28.46 -24.69
C LEU A 109 26.21 -28.05 -25.59
N SER A 110 25.17 -27.49 -24.98
CA SER A 110 24.05 -26.86 -25.68
C SER A 110 24.24 -25.36 -25.63
N HIS A 111 24.55 -24.76 -26.78
CA HIS A 111 24.86 -23.34 -26.90
C HIS A 111 23.86 -22.66 -27.84
N GLY A 112 23.30 -21.54 -27.40
CA GLY A 112 22.28 -20.84 -28.16
C GLY A 112 21.88 -19.49 -27.57
N LEU A 113 20.83 -18.91 -28.15
CA LEU A 113 20.27 -17.62 -27.77
C LEU A 113 18.83 -17.77 -27.31
N GLN A 114 18.50 -17.13 -26.18
CA GLN A 114 17.14 -17.00 -25.65
C GLN A 114 16.73 -15.53 -25.70
N LEU A 115 15.81 -15.16 -26.61
CA LEU A 115 15.27 -13.80 -26.73
C LEU A 115 13.84 -13.75 -26.18
N TRP A 116 13.53 -12.73 -25.38
CA TRP A 116 12.16 -12.48 -24.91
C TRP A 116 11.59 -11.22 -25.55
N VAL A 117 10.42 -11.36 -26.18
CA VAL A 117 9.70 -10.29 -26.88
C VAL A 117 8.37 -10.03 -26.16
N ASN A 118 8.17 -8.84 -25.62
CA ASN A 118 6.93 -8.47 -24.95
C ASN A 118 5.74 -8.53 -25.92
N LEU A 119 4.58 -8.99 -25.45
CA LEU A 119 3.35 -8.98 -26.25
C LEU A 119 2.59 -7.66 -26.07
N PRO A 120 2.04 -7.08 -27.15
CA PRO A 120 1.06 -6.01 -27.06
C PRO A 120 -0.15 -6.45 -26.21
N ALA A 121 -0.77 -5.52 -25.48
CA ALA A 121 -1.87 -5.83 -24.55
C ALA A 121 -2.97 -6.72 -25.16
N LYS A 122 -3.32 -6.48 -26.43
CA LYS A 122 -4.32 -7.27 -27.18
C LYS A 122 -3.99 -8.75 -27.35
N HIS A 123 -2.72 -9.15 -27.23
CA HIS A 123 -2.25 -10.54 -27.40
C HIS A 123 -1.85 -11.21 -26.08
N LYS A 124 -1.81 -10.47 -24.96
CA LYS A 124 -1.39 -11.02 -23.65
C LYS A 124 -2.34 -12.09 -23.11
N MET A 125 -3.55 -12.19 -23.64
CA MET A 125 -4.57 -13.17 -23.22
C MET A 125 -4.87 -14.23 -24.29
N ASP A 126 -4.13 -14.26 -25.40
CA ASP A 126 -4.25 -15.30 -26.42
C ASP A 126 -3.93 -16.70 -25.83
N GLU A 127 -4.34 -17.76 -26.54
CA GLU A 127 -3.89 -19.12 -26.24
C GLU A 127 -2.37 -19.25 -26.45
N PRO A 128 -1.65 -19.95 -25.55
CA PRO A 128 -0.25 -20.26 -25.78
C PRO A 128 -0.08 -21.09 -27.06
N ASN A 129 0.97 -20.81 -27.83
CA ASN A 129 1.26 -21.50 -29.08
C ASN A 129 2.77 -21.59 -29.37
N TYR A 130 3.13 -22.42 -30.36
CA TYR A 130 4.51 -22.67 -30.77
C TYR A 130 4.65 -22.59 -32.29
N GLN A 131 5.82 -22.15 -32.73
CA GLN A 131 6.30 -22.28 -34.10
C GLN A 131 7.72 -22.82 -34.05
N GLU A 132 7.95 -23.95 -34.70
CA GLU A 132 9.27 -24.57 -34.79
C GLU A 132 9.70 -24.60 -36.25
N LEU A 133 10.94 -24.20 -36.51
CA LEU A 133 11.56 -24.27 -37.82
C LEU A 133 12.88 -25.00 -37.69
N LEU A 134 13.06 -26.02 -38.52
CA LEU A 134 14.37 -26.65 -38.68
C LEU A 134 15.32 -25.69 -39.39
N ASP A 135 16.62 -25.85 -39.21
CA ASP A 135 17.64 -25.03 -39.88
C ASP A 135 17.43 -24.96 -41.41
N THR A 136 16.97 -26.07 -42.00
CA THR A 136 16.69 -26.18 -43.44
C THR A 136 15.47 -25.37 -43.88
N ASP A 137 14.55 -25.06 -42.98
CA ASP A 137 13.35 -24.26 -43.24
C ASP A 137 13.56 -22.76 -43.01
N ILE A 138 14.64 -22.37 -42.34
CA ILE A 138 14.99 -20.95 -42.14
C ILE A 138 15.62 -20.40 -43.43
N PRO A 139 14.99 -19.41 -44.08
CA PRO A 139 15.45 -18.90 -45.36
C PRO A 139 16.73 -18.07 -45.20
N ARG A 140 17.58 -18.10 -46.23
CA ARG A 140 18.90 -17.45 -46.23
C ARG A 140 19.01 -16.43 -47.36
N ALA A 141 19.57 -15.27 -47.06
CA ALA A 141 20.00 -14.29 -48.04
C ALA A 141 21.53 -14.30 -48.15
N ASN A 142 22.03 -14.13 -49.37
CA ASN A 142 23.45 -14.08 -49.70
C ASN A 142 23.73 -12.81 -50.51
N PRO A 143 23.81 -11.64 -49.85
CA PRO A 143 23.92 -10.36 -50.55
C PRO A 143 25.23 -10.22 -51.34
N GLU A 144 26.29 -10.88 -50.88
CA GLU A 144 27.56 -11.00 -51.58
C GLU A 144 28.27 -12.30 -51.17
N GLU A 145 29.28 -12.70 -51.94
CA GLU A 145 30.10 -13.87 -51.61
C GLU A 145 30.81 -13.68 -50.26
N GLY A 146 30.72 -14.69 -49.38
CA GLY A 146 31.30 -14.63 -48.04
C GLY A 146 30.40 -13.96 -46.99
N VAL A 147 29.15 -13.62 -47.34
CA VAL A 147 28.14 -13.13 -46.39
C VAL A 147 26.89 -14.01 -46.45
N VAL A 148 26.51 -14.54 -45.29
CA VAL A 148 25.34 -15.42 -45.14
C VAL A 148 24.44 -14.81 -44.06
N ILE A 149 23.19 -14.54 -44.42
CA ILE A 149 22.17 -13.99 -43.53
C ILE A 149 21.04 -15.00 -43.40
N LYS A 150 20.86 -15.62 -42.23
CA LYS A 150 19.64 -16.38 -41.92
C LYS A 150 18.56 -15.42 -41.46
N VAL A 151 17.37 -15.49 -42.06
CA VAL A 151 16.24 -14.62 -41.75
C VAL A 151 15.31 -15.35 -40.78
N ILE A 152 15.56 -15.19 -39.48
CA ILE A 152 14.80 -15.84 -38.39
C ILE A 152 13.40 -15.22 -38.28
N ALA A 153 13.30 -13.89 -38.31
CA ALA A 153 12.03 -13.15 -38.35
C ALA A 153 12.17 -11.89 -39.21
N GLY A 154 11.08 -11.47 -39.84
CA GLY A 154 11.05 -10.30 -40.73
C GLY A 154 11.60 -10.60 -42.13
N GLU A 155 12.29 -9.63 -42.73
CA GLU A 155 12.79 -9.70 -44.10
C GLU A 155 14.19 -9.08 -44.21
N SER A 156 15.09 -9.71 -44.98
CA SER A 156 16.38 -9.13 -45.34
C SER A 156 16.74 -9.45 -46.79
N TYR A 157 17.21 -8.44 -47.54
CA TYR A 157 17.56 -8.56 -48.97
C TYR A 157 16.48 -9.25 -49.82
N GLY A 158 15.20 -8.92 -49.58
CA GLY A 158 14.06 -9.51 -50.29
C GLY A 158 13.69 -10.93 -49.88
N VAL A 159 14.42 -11.53 -48.93
CA VAL A 159 14.15 -12.86 -48.37
C VAL A 159 13.38 -12.71 -47.06
N ARG A 160 12.22 -13.37 -46.95
CA ARG A 160 11.30 -13.23 -45.81
C ARG A 160 11.17 -14.52 -45.01
N SER A 161 11.15 -14.41 -43.68
CA SER A 161 10.94 -15.53 -42.76
C SER A 161 9.51 -16.10 -42.84
N ARG A 162 9.37 -17.38 -42.48
CA ARG A 162 8.08 -18.06 -42.28
C ARG A 162 7.48 -17.81 -40.89
N VAL A 163 8.26 -17.31 -39.93
CA VAL A 163 7.79 -17.03 -38.57
C VAL A 163 6.76 -15.91 -38.58
N ILE A 164 5.62 -16.16 -37.94
CA ILE A 164 4.55 -15.19 -37.73
C ILE A 164 4.75 -14.57 -36.34
N THR A 165 4.99 -13.25 -36.29
CA THR A 165 5.18 -12.54 -35.03
C THR A 165 3.91 -11.79 -34.61
N LYS A 166 3.61 -11.73 -33.31
CA LYS A 166 2.43 -11.02 -32.78
C LYS A 166 2.64 -9.51 -32.71
N ASN A 167 3.90 -9.10 -32.55
CA ASN A 167 4.38 -7.73 -32.75
C ASN A 167 5.42 -7.74 -33.87
N PRO A 168 5.48 -6.75 -34.79
CA PRO A 168 6.45 -6.78 -35.88
C PRO A 168 7.90 -6.80 -35.37
N VAL A 169 8.64 -7.87 -35.73
CA VAL A 169 10.03 -8.10 -35.33
C VAL A 169 10.86 -8.54 -36.53
N MET A 170 12.09 -8.04 -36.58
CA MET A 170 13.20 -8.47 -37.43
C MET A 170 14.24 -9.14 -36.54
N TYR A 171 14.62 -10.35 -36.90
CA TYR A 171 15.72 -11.09 -36.27
C TYR A 171 16.49 -11.77 -37.40
N VAL A 172 17.74 -11.36 -37.60
CA VAL A 172 18.64 -11.96 -38.57
C VAL A 172 19.94 -12.39 -37.91
N ASP A 173 20.43 -13.57 -38.32
CA ASP A 173 21.72 -14.12 -37.93
C ASP A 173 22.70 -14.00 -39.10
N ILE A 174 23.82 -13.30 -38.90
CA ILE A 174 24.74 -12.89 -39.96
C ILE A 174 26.13 -13.42 -39.69
N LYS A 175 26.64 -14.21 -40.64
CA LYS A 175 28.05 -14.62 -40.72
C LYS A 175 28.72 -13.89 -41.87
N MET A 176 29.80 -13.19 -41.55
CA MET A 176 30.48 -12.29 -42.48
C MET A 176 31.98 -12.57 -42.51
N ALA A 177 32.50 -12.94 -43.68
CA ALA A 177 33.94 -13.16 -43.89
C ALA A 177 34.73 -11.84 -43.72
N LYS A 178 36.06 -11.93 -43.57
CA LYS A 178 36.94 -10.76 -43.46
C LYS A 178 36.90 -9.87 -44.71
N GLY A 179 37.02 -8.55 -44.54
CA GLY A 179 37.09 -7.58 -45.63
C GLY A 179 35.77 -7.37 -46.38
N LYS A 180 34.62 -7.65 -45.76
CA LYS A 180 33.29 -7.58 -46.36
C LYS A 180 32.51 -6.39 -45.86
N ARG A 181 31.54 -5.94 -46.66
CA ARG A 181 30.73 -4.77 -46.32
C ARG A 181 29.30 -4.93 -46.82
N VAL A 182 28.35 -4.80 -45.90
CA VAL A 182 26.92 -4.89 -46.19
C VAL A 182 26.14 -3.77 -45.52
N GLU A 183 24.92 -3.53 -45.99
CA GLU A 183 24.01 -2.53 -45.46
C GLU A 183 22.68 -3.21 -45.15
N GLN A 184 22.45 -3.50 -43.87
CA GLN A 184 21.21 -4.13 -43.44
C GLN A 184 20.12 -3.07 -43.29
N VAL A 185 19.04 -3.22 -44.05
CA VAL A 185 17.83 -2.38 -43.88
C VAL A 185 17.20 -2.69 -42.53
N ILE A 186 16.85 -1.64 -41.78
CA ILE A 186 16.11 -1.72 -40.52
C ILE A 186 14.77 -1.00 -40.74
N PRO A 187 13.62 -1.66 -40.55
CA PRO A 187 12.32 -1.04 -40.75
C PRO A 187 12.18 0.28 -39.98
N LYS A 188 11.51 1.25 -40.61
CA LYS A 188 11.34 2.58 -40.06
C LYS A 188 10.57 2.51 -38.73
N GLY A 189 11.08 3.22 -37.72
CA GLY A 189 10.47 3.28 -36.39
C GLY A 189 10.79 2.09 -35.47
N TYR A 190 11.55 1.10 -35.93
CA TYR A 190 11.95 0.00 -35.06
C TYR A 190 13.04 0.44 -34.08
N ALA A 191 12.92 0.03 -32.83
CA ALA A 191 14.04 0.00 -31.90
C ALA A 191 14.81 -1.31 -32.08
N GLY A 192 16.12 -1.30 -31.89
CA GLY A 192 16.91 -2.51 -32.10
C GLY A 192 18.33 -2.42 -31.59
N PHE A 193 19.00 -3.55 -31.62
CA PHE A 193 20.36 -3.74 -31.18
C PHE A 193 21.05 -4.85 -31.99
N ILE A 194 22.38 -4.88 -31.90
CA ILE A 194 23.23 -5.90 -32.49
C ILE A 194 23.93 -6.64 -31.37
N TYR A 195 23.94 -7.95 -31.40
CA TYR A 195 24.70 -8.77 -30.47
C TYR A 195 25.78 -9.55 -31.23
N THR A 196 27.04 -9.31 -30.88
CA THR A 196 28.18 -9.97 -31.54
C THR A 196 28.48 -11.28 -30.83
N LEU A 197 28.38 -12.42 -31.52
CA LEU A 197 28.67 -13.74 -30.97
C LEU A 197 30.17 -14.02 -31.00
N SER A 198 30.82 -13.76 -32.14
CA SER A 198 32.26 -13.97 -32.30
C SER A 198 32.87 -13.00 -33.33
N GLY A 199 34.18 -12.87 -33.28
CA GLY A 199 34.94 -12.04 -34.21
C GLY A 199 34.81 -10.54 -33.94
N THR A 200 34.99 -9.72 -34.98
CA THR A 200 34.95 -8.26 -34.87
C THR A 200 34.44 -7.62 -36.15
N ALA A 201 33.52 -6.66 -36.01
CA ALA A 201 33.03 -5.83 -37.11
C ALA A 201 32.80 -4.39 -36.67
N PHE A 202 32.65 -3.49 -37.63
CA PHE A 202 32.35 -2.08 -37.42
C PHE A 202 30.93 -1.78 -37.88
N PHE A 203 30.17 -1.12 -37.02
CA PHE A 203 28.73 -0.93 -37.19
C PHE A 203 28.34 0.54 -37.24
N GLY A 204 27.40 0.86 -38.12
CA GLY A 204 26.76 2.16 -38.23
C GLY A 204 27.61 3.25 -38.86
N GLY A 205 26.98 4.40 -39.09
CA GLY A 205 27.64 5.56 -39.70
C GLY A 205 28.81 6.10 -38.90
N ASN A 206 28.87 5.81 -37.59
CA ASN A 206 29.98 6.16 -36.70
C ASN A 206 31.07 5.09 -36.62
N ARG A 207 30.97 4.00 -37.39
CA ARG A 207 31.93 2.88 -37.41
C ARG A 207 32.28 2.40 -36.00
N GLN A 208 31.28 2.17 -35.16
CA GLN A 208 31.50 1.65 -33.81
C GLN A 208 32.03 0.22 -33.90
N LYS A 209 33.18 -0.05 -33.27
CA LYS A 209 33.72 -1.41 -33.15
C LYS A 209 32.79 -2.25 -32.27
N GLY A 210 32.40 -3.43 -32.77
CA GLY A 210 31.73 -4.50 -32.02
C GLY A 210 32.64 -5.71 -31.94
N GLU A 211 32.89 -6.18 -30.72
CA GLU A 211 33.68 -7.37 -30.42
C GLU A 211 32.76 -8.44 -29.84
N ALA A 212 33.24 -9.69 -29.79
CA ALA A 212 32.50 -10.80 -29.20
C ALA A 212 31.87 -10.42 -27.85
N HIS A 213 30.61 -10.81 -27.69
CA HIS A 213 29.72 -10.56 -26.56
C HIS A 213 29.34 -9.10 -26.29
N TYR A 214 29.65 -8.17 -27.18
CA TYR A 214 29.13 -6.81 -27.07
C TYR A 214 27.72 -6.69 -27.65
N THR A 215 26.91 -5.89 -26.94
CA THR A 215 25.59 -5.43 -27.36
C THR A 215 25.69 -3.98 -27.82
N LEU A 216 25.32 -3.72 -29.06
CA LEU A 216 25.38 -2.40 -29.70
C LEU A 216 23.97 -1.89 -29.98
N VAL A 217 23.54 -0.83 -29.29
CA VAL A 217 22.20 -0.27 -29.44
C VAL A 217 22.12 0.66 -30.65
N LEU A 218 21.13 0.45 -31.51
CA LEU A 218 20.90 1.26 -32.70
C LEU A 218 20.28 2.62 -32.35
N SER A 219 20.65 3.68 -33.08
CA SER A 219 20.00 4.97 -32.95
C SER A 219 18.56 4.96 -33.48
N ASP A 220 17.69 5.77 -32.86
CA ASP A 220 16.35 6.09 -33.35
C ASP A 220 16.35 7.42 -34.13
N ASN A 221 17.38 7.63 -34.96
CA ASN A 221 17.54 8.89 -35.69
C ASN A 221 16.65 8.98 -36.94
N GLY A 222 15.69 8.06 -37.12
CA GLY A 222 14.90 7.91 -38.34
C GLY A 222 15.68 7.29 -39.50
N GLY A 223 16.84 6.68 -39.23
CA GLY A 223 17.61 5.94 -40.22
C GLY A 223 17.00 4.59 -40.58
N GLU A 224 17.16 4.19 -41.84
CA GLU A 224 16.49 3.01 -42.43
C GLU A 224 17.45 1.88 -42.76
N PHE A 225 18.75 2.06 -42.52
CA PHE A 225 19.75 1.00 -42.67
C PHE A 225 20.94 1.19 -41.74
N ILE A 226 21.64 0.09 -41.47
CA ILE A 226 22.87 0.02 -40.68
C ILE A 226 24.02 -0.54 -41.54
N PRO A 227 25.05 0.27 -41.85
CA PRO A 227 26.27 -0.21 -42.49
C PRO A 227 27.07 -1.13 -41.55
N ILE A 228 27.66 -2.17 -42.11
CA ILE A 228 28.43 -3.18 -41.38
C ILE A 228 29.67 -3.52 -42.20
N GLU A 229 30.83 -3.53 -41.56
CA GLU A 229 32.12 -3.81 -42.21
C GLU A 229 33.00 -4.71 -41.34
N THR A 230 33.54 -5.78 -41.92
CA THR A 230 34.62 -6.57 -41.33
C THR A 230 35.94 -6.13 -41.94
N THR A 231 36.99 -6.07 -41.12
CA THR A 231 38.34 -5.71 -41.59
C THR A 231 39.24 -6.94 -41.63
N THR A 232 39.97 -7.20 -40.55
CA THR A 232 41.00 -8.23 -40.48
C THR A 232 40.49 -9.58 -39.97
N SER A 233 39.32 -9.63 -39.37
CA SER A 233 38.66 -10.83 -38.86
C SER A 233 37.29 -11.05 -39.51
N GLU A 234 36.84 -12.30 -39.52
CA GLU A 234 35.43 -12.60 -39.72
C GLU A 234 34.61 -12.17 -38.50
N ALA A 235 33.28 -12.12 -38.66
CA ALA A 235 32.36 -11.82 -37.58
C ALA A 235 31.07 -12.64 -37.69
N HIS A 236 30.55 -13.05 -36.54
CA HIS A 236 29.25 -13.69 -36.41
C HIS A 236 28.44 -12.89 -35.39
N PHE A 237 27.28 -12.37 -35.81
CA PHE A 237 26.46 -11.50 -34.98
C PHE A 237 25.00 -11.58 -35.40
N VAL A 238 24.11 -11.21 -34.48
CA VAL A 238 22.68 -11.11 -34.74
C VAL A 238 22.23 -9.66 -34.72
N ILE A 239 21.27 -9.32 -35.57
CA ILE A 239 20.58 -8.02 -35.55
C ILE A 239 19.12 -8.27 -35.20
N ILE A 240 18.68 -7.60 -34.13
CA ILE A 240 17.34 -7.76 -33.56
C ILE A 240 16.71 -6.37 -33.48
N ALA A 241 15.58 -6.19 -34.15
CA ALA A 241 14.85 -4.93 -34.18
C ALA A 241 13.33 -5.17 -34.20
N GLY A 242 12.54 -4.33 -33.56
CA GLY A 242 11.09 -4.51 -33.48
C GLY A 242 10.36 -3.19 -33.33
N GLU A 243 9.08 -3.19 -33.69
CA GLU A 243 8.21 -2.04 -33.47
C GLU A 243 7.98 -1.83 -31.96
N PRO A 244 8.33 -0.67 -31.39
CA PRO A 244 8.09 -0.40 -29.98
C PRO A 244 6.60 -0.42 -29.65
N ILE A 245 6.22 -1.04 -28.53
CA ILE A 245 4.81 -1.17 -28.12
C ILE A 245 4.28 0.15 -27.54
N LYS A 246 5.15 1.04 -27.02
CA LYS A 246 4.85 2.43 -26.57
C LYS A 246 3.77 2.57 -25.49
N VAL A 247 3.19 1.49 -25.00
CA VAL A 247 2.48 1.43 -23.73
C VAL A 247 3.56 1.21 -22.69
N GLY A 248 3.62 2.08 -21.66
CA GLY A 248 4.65 2.02 -20.62
C GLY A 248 4.85 0.57 -20.21
N ILE A 249 6.10 0.10 -20.29
CA ILE A 249 6.47 -1.27 -19.96
C ILE A 249 5.79 -1.57 -18.63
N SER A 250 4.69 -2.33 -18.66
CA SER A 250 4.05 -2.78 -17.44
C SER A 250 5.18 -3.49 -16.71
N THR A 251 5.55 -3.02 -15.53
CA THR A 251 6.55 -3.68 -14.71
C THR A 251 6.18 -5.15 -14.46
N GLU A 252 4.93 -5.56 -14.74
CA GLU A 252 4.48 -6.95 -14.87
C GLU A 252 5.25 -7.81 -15.90
N ALA A 253 5.89 -7.24 -16.94
CA ALA A 253 6.64 -8.00 -17.96
C ALA A 253 8.16 -8.01 -17.72
N VAL A 254 8.72 -6.98 -17.06
CA VAL A 254 10.14 -6.94 -16.66
C VAL A 254 10.36 -7.48 -15.24
N ALA A 255 9.33 -7.52 -14.40
CA ALA A 255 9.39 -8.21 -13.10
C ALA A 255 9.40 -9.75 -13.22
N ALA A 256 9.23 -10.29 -14.43
CA ALA A 256 9.42 -11.70 -14.73
C ALA A 256 10.82 -12.03 -15.29
N SER A 257 11.64 -11.02 -15.65
CA SER A 257 12.97 -11.20 -16.25
C SER A 257 14.16 -10.84 -15.34
N ASP A 258 13.90 -10.26 -14.17
CA ASP A 258 14.66 -10.70 -13.01
C ASP A 258 14.11 -12.10 -12.74
N SER A 259 14.76 -13.15 -13.28
CA SER A 259 14.51 -14.49 -12.79
C SER A 259 14.46 -14.38 -11.27
N PRO A 260 13.39 -14.85 -10.60
CA PRO A 260 13.49 -15.07 -9.18
C PRO A 260 14.75 -15.92 -9.05
N CYS A 261 15.72 -15.46 -8.26
CA CYS A 261 16.77 -16.34 -7.73
C CYS A 261 16.08 -17.69 -7.56
N ILE A 262 16.43 -18.67 -8.40
CA ILE A 262 15.85 -19.99 -8.26
C ILE A 262 16.24 -20.33 -6.85
N MET A 263 15.22 -20.34 -6.01
CA MET A 263 15.31 -20.82 -4.67
C MET A 263 15.68 -22.28 -4.91
N SER A 264 16.99 -22.54 -4.96
CA SER A 264 17.57 -23.80 -4.53
C SER A 264 16.67 -24.25 -3.40
N GLN A 265 16.01 -25.41 -3.54
CA GLN A 265 15.08 -25.90 -2.53
C GLN A 265 15.63 -25.55 -1.16
N LEU A 266 15.06 -24.50 -0.55
CA LEU A 266 15.68 -23.89 0.62
C LEU A 266 15.78 -25.01 1.64
N SER A 267 16.95 -25.19 2.24
CA SER A 267 17.11 -26.20 3.27
C SER A 267 16.07 -25.93 4.38
N ALA A 268 15.70 -26.96 5.15
CA ALA A 268 14.78 -26.75 6.28
C ALA A 268 15.30 -25.64 7.23
N GLU A 269 16.62 -25.51 7.35
CA GLU A 269 17.31 -24.47 8.11
C GLU A 269 17.13 -23.08 7.47
N ASP A 270 17.33 -22.94 6.16
CA ASP A 270 17.13 -21.66 5.46
C ASP A 270 15.66 -21.21 5.49
N LYS A 271 14.73 -22.16 5.34
CA LYS A 271 13.29 -21.90 5.49
C LYS A 271 12.97 -21.41 6.90
N PHE A 272 13.48 -22.10 7.92
CA PHE A 272 13.29 -21.71 9.32
C PHE A 272 13.85 -20.31 9.58
N ALA A 273 15.06 -20.01 9.09
CA ALA A 273 15.67 -18.69 9.22
C ALA A 273 14.84 -17.59 8.55
N LEU A 274 14.30 -17.83 7.34
CA LEU A 274 13.40 -16.89 6.67
C LEU A 274 12.08 -16.70 7.40
N ILE A 275 11.47 -17.78 7.90
CA ILE A 275 10.22 -17.74 8.66
C ILE A 275 10.42 -16.93 9.94
N THR A 276 11.53 -17.14 10.65
CA THR A 276 11.76 -16.59 12.00
C THR A 276 12.50 -15.25 12.05
N ARG A 277 13.17 -14.83 10.96
CA ARG A 277 13.87 -13.53 10.96
C ARG A 277 12.92 -12.37 11.27
N ASN A 278 13.44 -11.38 12.00
CA ASN A 278 12.72 -10.16 12.40
C ASN A 278 11.48 -10.39 13.27
N LEU A 279 11.27 -11.60 13.80
CA LEU A 279 10.27 -11.84 14.83
C LEU A 279 10.83 -11.50 16.22
N GLN A 280 9.94 -11.08 17.11
CA GLN A 280 10.28 -10.83 18.52
C GLN A 280 10.27 -12.12 19.33
N GLU A 281 9.35 -13.03 19.03
CA GLU A 281 9.19 -14.28 19.77
C GLU A 281 8.61 -15.37 18.85
N VAL A 282 9.04 -16.61 19.08
CA VAL A 282 8.53 -17.81 18.41
C VAL A 282 8.16 -18.83 19.46
N LEU A 283 6.92 -19.34 19.43
CA LEU A 283 6.47 -20.46 20.25
C LEU A 283 6.33 -21.70 19.36
N GLY A 284 6.87 -22.84 19.82
CA GLY A 284 6.80 -24.09 19.06
C GLY A 284 7.89 -24.25 18.00
N GLU A 285 9.08 -23.67 18.20
CA GLU A 285 10.21 -23.77 17.26
C GLU A 285 10.54 -25.21 16.84
N GLU A 286 10.59 -26.14 17.79
CA GLU A 286 10.91 -27.54 17.52
C GLU A 286 9.85 -28.22 16.63
N GLU A 287 8.58 -27.87 16.80
CA GLU A 287 7.51 -28.38 15.94
C GLU A 287 7.62 -27.81 14.52
N ILE A 288 7.96 -26.53 14.39
CA ILE A 288 8.20 -25.91 13.07
C ILE A 288 9.38 -26.61 12.38
N LYS A 289 10.50 -26.83 13.07
CA LYS A 289 11.67 -27.52 12.51
C LYS A 289 11.32 -28.94 12.07
N LYS A 290 10.55 -29.67 12.88
CA LYS A 290 10.07 -31.02 12.54
C LYS A 290 9.19 -31.01 11.30
N ILE A 291 8.25 -30.08 11.20
CA ILE A 291 7.39 -29.95 10.02
C ILE A 291 8.23 -29.64 8.78
N LEU A 292 9.15 -28.66 8.86
CA LEU A 292 10.01 -28.24 7.75
C LEU A 292 10.97 -29.33 7.27
N ALA A 293 11.29 -30.32 8.10
CA ALA A 293 12.06 -31.50 7.71
C ALA A 293 11.26 -32.46 6.82
N GLU A 294 9.93 -32.44 6.90
CA GLU A 294 9.04 -33.38 6.19
C GLU A 294 8.25 -32.70 5.05
N ARG A 295 7.78 -31.46 5.26
CA ARG A 295 6.93 -30.71 4.31
C ARG A 295 6.98 -29.19 4.58
N ASP A 296 6.32 -28.42 3.72
CA ASP A 296 6.19 -26.97 3.94
C ASP A 296 5.22 -26.64 5.09
N LEU A 297 5.49 -25.53 5.79
CA LEU A 297 4.70 -25.05 6.92
C LEU A 297 3.38 -24.41 6.45
N SER A 298 2.26 -24.79 7.06
CA SER A 298 0.96 -24.15 6.83
C SER A 298 0.68 -23.11 7.90
N LEU A 299 0.40 -21.86 7.52
CA LEU A 299 0.10 -20.79 8.48
C LEU A 299 -0.99 -19.83 8.01
N TYR A 300 -1.55 -19.11 8.97
CA TYR A 300 -2.41 -17.97 8.68
C TYR A 300 -2.04 -16.70 9.44
N TRP A 301 -2.46 -15.58 8.88
CA TRP A 301 -2.49 -14.27 9.53
C TRP A 301 -3.92 -13.75 9.53
N GLY A 302 -4.40 -13.32 10.70
CA GLY A 302 -5.73 -12.75 10.87
C GLY A 302 -5.69 -11.23 10.95
N THR A 303 -6.63 -10.57 10.27
CA THR A 303 -6.82 -9.12 10.38
C THR A 303 -8.32 -8.79 10.46
N ALA A 304 -8.70 -7.98 11.44
CA ALA A 304 -10.08 -7.57 11.66
C ALA A 304 -10.40 -6.30 10.85
N PRO A 305 -11.38 -6.30 9.91
CA PRO A 305 -11.74 -5.13 9.10
C PRO A 305 -12.40 -3.98 9.89
N THR A 306 -11.63 -3.28 10.71
CA THR A 306 -12.09 -2.21 11.61
C THR A 306 -11.74 -0.82 11.07
N GLY A 307 -10.68 -0.17 11.58
CA GLY A 307 -10.19 1.13 11.09
C GLY A 307 -9.55 1.04 9.71
N LYS A 308 -9.17 2.19 9.11
CA LYS A 308 -8.34 2.18 7.90
C LYS A 308 -6.94 1.65 8.23
N PRO A 309 -6.41 0.67 7.47
CA PRO A 309 -5.01 0.26 7.53
C PRO A 309 -4.07 1.45 7.26
N HIS A 310 -2.98 1.48 8.02
CA HIS A 310 -1.93 2.49 7.97
C HIS A 310 -0.59 1.84 7.62
N ILE A 311 0.47 2.64 7.50
CA ILE A 311 1.83 2.16 7.16
C ILE A 311 2.38 1.04 8.06
N GLY A 312 1.82 0.84 9.25
CA GLY A 312 2.17 -0.28 10.13
C GLY A 312 1.86 -1.64 9.50
N TYR A 313 0.95 -1.71 8.54
CA TYR A 313 0.63 -2.93 7.81
C TYR A 313 1.78 -3.41 6.93
N PHE A 314 2.79 -2.59 6.60
CA PHE A 314 3.96 -3.10 5.89
C PHE A 314 4.75 -4.14 6.70
N VAL A 315 4.68 -4.10 8.04
CA VAL A 315 5.39 -5.06 8.91
C VAL A 315 4.88 -6.49 8.72
N PRO A 316 3.57 -6.78 8.94
CA PRO A 316 3.05 -8.11 8.66
C PRO A 316 3.13 -8.47 7.17
N MET A 317 3.00 -7.50 6.25
CA MET A 317 3.12 -7.79 4.82
C MET A 317 4.54 -8.23 4.41
N SER A 318 5.58 -7.64 4.99
CA SER A 318 6.97 -8.11 4.79
C SER A 318 7.16 -9.53 5.31
N LYS A 319 6.58 -9.90 6.45
CA LYS A 319 6.64 -11.29 6.94
C LYS A 319 5.85 -12.26 6.07
N ILE A 320 4.70 -11.85 5.53
CA ILE A 320 3.97 -12.66 4.54
C ILE A 320 4.83 -12.89 3.29
N ALA A 321 5.59 -11.88 2.84
CA ALA A 321 6.55 -12.05 1.76
C ALA A 321 7.63 -13.09 2.11
N ASP A 322 8.17 -13.06 3.34
CA ASP A 322 9.11 -14.07 3.83
C ASP A 322 8.51 -15.48 3.85
N PHE A 323 7.27 -15.64 4.30
CA PHE A 323 6.60 -16.94 4.34
C PHE A 323 6.39 -17.53 2.95
N LEU A 324 6.02 -16.67 1.99
CA LEU A 324 5.89 -17.06 0.59
C LEU A 324 7.25 -17.41 -0.04
N ALA A 325 8.31 -16.68 0.32
CA ALA A 325 9.68 -17.01 -0.10
C ALA A 325 10.17 -18.32 0.52
N ALA A 326 9.84 -18.61 1.78
CA ALA A 326 10.15 -19.89 2.42
C ALA A 326 9.35 -21.08 1.84
N GLY A 327 8.36 -20.83 0.98
CA GLY A 327 7.53 -21.85 0.36
C GLY A 327 6.45 -22.42 1.26
N CYS A 328 6.01 -21.72 2.32
CA CYS A 328 4.91 -22.15 3.20
C CYS A 328 3.67 -22.55 2.36
N GLN A 329 3.00 -23.68 2.66
CA GLN A 329 1.85 -24.20 1.90
C GLN A 329 0.69 -24.62 2.81
N ARG A 330 -0.55 -24.44 2.36
CA ARG A 330 -1.72 -25.03 3.03
C ARG A 330 -1.87 -26.51 2.68
N ASP A 331 -2.06 -27.33 3.72
CA ASP A 331 -2.41 -28.75 3.57
C ASP A 331 -3.84 -28.93 3.02
N LYS A 332 -4.03 -29.88 2.09
CA LYS A 332 -5.33 -30.13 1.43
C LYS A 332 -6.30 -30.82 2.39
N GLY A 333 -6.92 -30.05 3.28
CA GLY A 333 -8.09 -30.50 4.03
C GLY A 333 -9.36 -30.47 3.18
N GLY A 334 -9.72 -31.61 2.56
CA GLY A 334 -11.12 -32.06 2.49
C GLY A 334 -12.11 -31.49 1.46
N GLU A 335 -11.72 -31.00 0.28
CA GLU A 335 -12.68 -30.76 -0.81
C GLU A 335 -12.27 -31.50 -2.10
N MET A 336 -12.96 -32.61 -2.37
CA MET A 336 -13.00 -33.23 -3.69
C MET A 336 -14.09 -32.53 -4.51
N ASN A 337 -13.74 -31.44 -5.19
CA ASN A 337 -14.54 -30.95 -6.31
C ASN A 337 -13.62 -30.44 -7.43
N ALA A 338 -13.63 -31.19 -8.53
CA ALA A 338 -13.28 -30.83 -9.90
C ALA A 338 -12.07 -29.89 -10.13
N GLY A 339 -10.92 -30.50 -10.47
CA GLY A 339 -10.21 -30.14 -11.70
C GLY A 339 -9.34 -28.88 -11.74
N VAL A 340 -9.07 -28.19 -10.63
CA VAL A 340 -8.06 -27.13 -10.57
C VAL A 340 -7.24 -27.25 -9.30
N THR A 341 -5.97 -27.65 -9.41
CA THR A 341 -5.04 -27.66 -8.28
C THR A 341 -4.59 -26.23 -7.99
N VAL A 342 -5.36 -25.49 -7.19
CA VAL A 342 -4.92 -24.21 -6.63
C VAL A 342 -3.99 -24.50 -5.45
N VAL A 343 -2.68 -24.35 -5.64
CA VAL A 343 -1.69 -24.42 -4.57
C VAL A 343 -1.62 -23.03 -3.92
N ALA A 344 -2.34 -22.84 -2.81
CA ALA A 344 -2.26 -21.62 -2.03
C ALA A 344 -1.23 -21.77 -0.90
N TYR A 345 -0.37 -20.75 -0.75
CA TYR A 345 0.84 -20.83 0.07
C TYR A 345 0.63 -20.25 1.48
N VAL A 346 -0.04 -19.09 1.60
CA VAL A 346 -0.33 -18.45 2.91
C VAL A 346 -1.80 -18.02 2.99
N THR A 347 -2.45 -18.26 4.13
CA THR A 347 -3.85 -17.86 4.37
C THR A 347 -3.94 -16.51 5.07
N ILE A 348 -4.72 -15.58 4.51
CA ILE A 348 -5.09 -14.31 5.13
C ILE A 348 -6.56 -14.39 5.53
N LEU A 349 -6.83 -14.41 6.84
CA LEU A 349 -8.19 -14.39 7.38
C LEU A 349 -8.66 -12.94 7.53
N LEU A 350 -9.66 -12.56 6.75
CA LEU A 350 -10.42 -11.32 6.94
C LEU A 350 -11.50 -11.59 7.99
N ALA A 351 -11.18 -11.25 9.24
CA ALA A 351 -11.95 -11.60 10.42
C ALA A 351 -13.13 -10.62 10.61
N ASP A 352 -14.11 -10.70 9.71
CA ASP A 352 -15.30 -9.85 9.68
C ASP A 352 -16.21 -10.03 10.91
N ILE A 353 -16.44 -11.26 11.37
CA ILE A 353 -17.18 -11.51 12.62
C ILE A 353 -16.42 -10.91 13.81
N HIS A 354 -15.10 -11.06 13.86
CA HIS A 354 -14.28 -10.45 14.91
C HIS A 354 -14.35 -8.92 14.88
N ALA A 355 -14.35 -8.30 13.69
CA ALA A 355 -14.52 -6.85 13.55
C ALA A 355 -15.90 -6.35 14.02
N PHE A 356 -16.94 -7.18 13.88
CA PHE A 356 -18.26 -6.91 14.43
C PHE A 356 -18.28 -7.04 15.97
N LEU A 357 -17.62 -8.07 16.51
CA LEU A 357 -17.55 -8.35 17.95
C LEU A 357 -16.69 -7.34 18.73
N ASP A 358 -15.66 -6.77 18.10
CA ASP A 358 -14.71 -5.80 18.69
C ASP A 358 -15.26 -4.36 18.72
N ASN A 359 -16.39 -4.21 19.42
CA ASN A 359 -17.03 -2.94 19.80
C ASN A 359 -17.86 -2.22 18.70
N MET A 360 -18.88 -2.91 18.16
CA MET A 360 -20.19 -2.48 17.58
C MET A 360 -20.37 -1.11 16.87
N LYS A 361 -19.31 -0.33 16.61
CA LYS A 361 -19.38 0.95 15.89
C LYS A 361 -19.66 0.76 14.40
N ALA A 362 -19.53 -0.47 13.90
CA ALA A 362 -19.78 -0.82 12.51
C ALA A 362 -20.91 -1.85 12.42
N THR A 363 -21.92 -1.55 11.59
CA THR A 363 -22.94 -2.53 11.21
C THR A 363 -22.30 -3.66 10.41
N LEU A 364 -22.94 -4.84 10.36
CA LEU A 364 -22.48 -5.95 9.50
C LEU A 364 -22.35 -5.52 8.02
N GLU A 365 -23.25 -4.66 7.55
CA GLU A 365 -23.17 -4.07 6.21
C GLU A 365 -21.88 -3.25 6.02
N LEU A 366 -21.55 -2.40 7.00
CA LEU A 366 -20.32 -1.61 6.96
C LEU A 366 -19.07 -2.50 7.04
N VAL A 367 -19.10 -3.55 7.87
CA VAL A 367 -18.02 -4.54 7.97
C VAL A 367 -17.83 -5.28 6.65
N ASN A 368 -18.89 -5.59 5.89
CA ASN A 368 -18.77 -6.20 4.57
C ASN A 368 -18.05 -5.28 3.57
N HIS A 369 -18.36 -3.99 3.57
CA HIS A 369 -17.64 -3.01 2.76
C HIS A 369 -16.16 -2.89 3.19
N ARG A 370 -15.90 -2.86 4.50
CA ARG A 370 -14.52 -2.84 5.03
C ARG A 370 -13.76 -4.10 4.68
N THR A 371 -14.39 -5.26 4.71
CA THR A 371 -13.78 -6.55 4.33
C THR A 371 -13.29 -6.51 2.89
N LYS A 372 -14.13 -6.05 1.95
CA LYS A 372 -13.75 -5.85 0.54
C LYS A 372 -12.63 -4.83 0.39
N TYR A 373 -12.68 -3.73 1.14
CA TYR A 373 -11.62 -2.72 1.14
C TYR A 373 -10.29 -3.29 1.65
N TYR A 374 -10.32 -4.06 2.74
CA TYR A 374 -9.14 -4.72 3.32
C TYR A 374 -8.52 -5.69 2.32
N GLU A 375 -9.33 -6.52 1.66
CA GLU A 375 -8.84 -7.42 0.62
C GLU A 375 -8.12 -6.66 -0.50
N ALA A 376 -8.74 -5.58 -1.02
CA ALA A 376 -8.16 -4.78 -2.09
C ALA A 376 -6.85 -4.08 -1.65
N ILE A 377 -6.84 -3.46 -0.46
CA ILE A 377 -5.67 -2.69 -0.01
C ILE A 377 -4.50 -3.60 0.35
N ILE A 378 -4.77 -4.78 0.94
CA ILE A 378 -3.74 -5.77 1.22
C ILE A 378 -3.13 -6.29 -0.09
N LYS A 379 -3.96 -6.60 -1.10
CA LYS A 379 -3.44 -6.99 -2.43
C LYS A 379 -2.59 -5.89 -3.06
N ALA A 380 -3.01 -4.63 -2.97
CA ALA A 380 -2.23 -3.50 -3.49
C ALA A 380 -0.90 -3.32 -2.75
N VAL A 381 -0.89 -3.45 -1.42
CA VAL A 381 0.34 -3.41 -0.62
C VAL A 381 1.28 -4.56 -1.01
N LEU A 382 0.78 -5.80 -1.07
CA LEU A 382 1.58 -6.96 -1.44
C LEU A 382 2.14 -6.84 -2.87
N THR A 383 1.33 -6.34 -3.80
CA THR A 383 1.78 -6.03 -5.17
C THR A 383 2.86 -4.94 -5.18
N SER A 384 2.73 -3.89 -4.36
CA SER A 384 3.72 -2.81 -4.28
C SER A 384 5.09 -3.28 -3.80
N ILE A 385 5.11 -4.30 -2.94
CA ILE A 385 6.34 -4.93 -2.45
C ILE A 385 6.73 -6.14 -3.31
N GLY A 386 6.20 -6.26 -4.53
CA GLY A 386 6.58 -7.26 -5.52
C GLY A 386 6.09 -8.70 -5.27
N VAL A 387 5.17 -8.91 -4.30
CA VAL A 387 4.73 -10.26 -3.91
C VAL A 387 3.72 -10.78 -4.93
N PRO A 388 3.90 -12.01 -5.47
CA PRO A 388 2.91 -12.63 -6.36
C PRO A 388 1.64 -12.97 -5.58
N ILE A 389 0.59 -12.16 -5.78
CA ILE A 389 -0.67 -12.26 -5.04
C ILE A 389 -1.49 -13.51 -5.39
N GLU A 390 -1.15 -14.18 -6.50
CA GLU A 390 -1.78 -15.44 -6.94
C GLU A 390 -1.52 -16.59 -5.96
N LYS A 391 -0.47 -16.46 -5.12
CA LYS A 391 -0.08 -17.45 -4.10
C LYS A 391 -0.78 -17.25 -2.75
N LEU A 392 -1.61 -16.22 -2.61
CA LEU A 392 -2.33 -15.90 -1.38
C LEU A 392 -3.77 -16.40 -1.41
N LYS A 393 -4.24 -16.94 -0.28
CA LYS A 393 -5.65 -17.28 -0.10
C LYS A 393 -6.29 -16.34 0.91
N PHE A 394 -7.26 -15.57 0.47
CA PHE A 394 -8.13 -14.78 1.36
C PHE A 394 -9.32 -15.64 1.77
N ILE A 395 -9.60 -15.69 3.07
CA ILE A 395 -10.79 -16.34 3.64
C ILE A 395 -11.52 -15.32 4.49
N ILE A 396 -12.84 -15.23 4.33
CA ILE A 396 -13.70 -14.36 5.14
C ILE A 396 -14.19 -15.18 6.34
N GLY A 397 -14.05 -14.68 7.56
CA GLY A 397 -14.40 -15.42 8.79
C GLY A 397 -15.83 -15.97 8.79
N SER A 398 -16.80 -15.15 8.41
CA SER A 398 -18.22 -15.54 8.32
C SER A 398 -18.49 -16.71 7.36
N SER A 399 -17.57 -17.04 6.44
CA SER A 399 -17.74 -18.17 5.51
C SER A 399 -17.72 -19.54 6.20
N TYR A 400 -17.14 -19.67 7.40
CA TYR A 400 -17.11 -20.93 8.16
C TYR A 400 -17.44 -20.78 9.64
N GLN A 401 -17.22 -19.60 10.25
CA GLN A 401 -17.44 -19.37 11.68
C GLN A 401 -18.91 -19.47 12.11
N LEU A 402 -19.84 -19.42 11.15
CA LEU A 402 -21.28 -19.60 11.38
C LEU A 402 -21.75 -21.04 11.12
N SER A 403 -20.86 -21.94 10.74
CA SER A 403 -21.21 -23.34 10.48
C SER A 403 -21.60 -24.07 11.76
N ALA A 404 -22.40 -25.14 11.62
CA ALA A 404 -22.80 -25.97 12.76
C ALA A 404 -21.60 -26.60 13.48
N ALA A 405 -20.57 -27.02 12.73
CA ALA A 405 -19.35 -27.60 13.27
C ALA A 405 -18.58 -26.58 14.11
N TYR A 406 -18.32 -25.40 13.56
CA TYR A 406 -17.62 -24.34 14.28
C TYR A 406 -18.39 -23.87 15.51
N SER A 407 -19.71 -23.69 15.37
CA SER A 407 -20.59 -23.26 16.48
C SER A 407 -20.56 -24.27 17.64
N MET A 408 -20.56 -25.57 17.33
CA MET A 408 -20.46 -26.61 18.35
C MET A 408 -19.11 -26.58 19.06
N ASP A 409 -18.00 -26.44 18.33
CA ASP A 409 -16.68 -26.30 18.96
C ASP A 409 -16.57 -25.03 19.81
N ASN A 410 -17.21 -23.94 19.41
CA ASN A 410 -17.31 -22.73 20.23
C ASN A 410 -18.07 -23.00 21.55
N PHE A 411 -19.19 -23.72 21.51
CA PHE A 411 -19.88 -24.12 22.76
C PHE A 411 -19.04 -25.06 23.62
N ARG A 412 -18.31 -26.01 23.01
CA ARG A 412 -17.39 -26.91 23.72
C ARG A 412 -16.27 -26.10 24.40
N LEU A 413 -15.73 -25.10 23.73
CA LEU A 413 -14.72 -24.21 24.29
C LEU A 413 -15.29 -23.38 25.45
N CYS A 414 -16.48 -22.80 25.30
CA CYS A 414 -17.18 -22.08 26.37
C CYS A 414 -17.44 -22.95 27.62
N ALA A 415 -17.60 -24.26 27.45
CA ALA A 415 -17.77 -25.19 28.56
C ALA A 415 -16.46 -25.50 29.33
N CYS A 416 -15.30 -25.19 28.76
CA CYS A 416 -13.99 -25.47 29.35
C CYS A 416 -13.23 -24.22 29.81
N ILE A 417 -13.36 -23.10 29.07
CA ILE A 417 -12.65 -21.87 29.39
C ILE A 417 -13.32 -21.11 30.54
N THR A 418 -12.51 -20.58 31.45
CA THR A 418 -13.02 -19.70 32.53
C THR A 418 -13.20 -18.27 32.02
N GLU A 419 -14.16 -17.55 32.59
CA GLU A 419 -14.35 -16.11 32.31
C GLU A 419 -13.06 -15.31 32.55
N HIS A 420 -12.35 -15.62 33.65
CA HIS A 420 -11.08 -15.01 33.99
C HIS A 420 -10.04 -15.19 32.88
N ASP A 421 -9.86 -16.41 32.37
CA ASP A 421 -8.87 -16.69 31.34
C ASP A 421 -9.23 -16.05 30.00
N ALA A 422 -10.52 -16.07 29.61
CA ALA A 422 -11.01 -15.40 28.41
C ALA A 422 -10.75 -13.88 28.47
N LYS A 423 -11.11 -13.25 29.60
CA LYS A 423 -10.88 -11.82 29.83
C LYS A 423 -9.40 -11.46 29.83
N LYS A 424 -8.56 -12.28 30.47
CA LYS A 424 -7.11 -12.10 30.51
C LYS A 424 -6.49 -12.24 29.12
N ALA A 425 -6.94 -13.21 28.33
CA ALA A 425 -6.46 -13.45 26.97
C ALA A 425 -6.74 -12.26 26.05
N GLY A 426 -7.94 -11.69 26.12
CA GLY A 426 -8.36 -10.57 25.26
C GLY A 426 -7.88 -9.18 25.71
N ALA A 427 -7.19 -9.04 26.85
CA ALA A 427 -6.95 -7.74 27.50
C ALA A 427 -6.19 -6.71 26.65
N GLU A 428 -5.31 -7.14 25.74
CA GLU A 428 -4.49 -6.26 24.89
C GLU A 428 -5.01 -6.11 23.46
N VAL A 429 -5.97 -6.95 23.07
CA VAL A 429 -6.51 -7.03 21.70
C VAL A 429 -7.93 -6.48 21.65
N VAL A 430 -8.80 -6.98 22.52
CA VAL A 430 -10.19 -6.53 22.61
C VAL A 430 -10.23 -5.17 23.27
N LYS A 431 -11.01 -4.27 22.69
CA LYS A 431 -11.16 -2.93 23.24
C LYS A 431 -11.74 -2.95 24.66
N GLN A 432 -10.98 -2.40 25.60
CA GLN A 432 -11.42 -2.24 26.98
C GLN A 432 -12.46 -1.13 27.09
N VAL A 433 -13.60 -1.46 27.69
CA VAL A 433 -14.72 -0.54 27.96
C VAL A 433 -15.17 -0.71 29.40
N GLU A 434 -15.78 0.35 29.97
CA GLU A 434 -16.24 0.38 31.36
C GLU A 434 -17.21 -0.77 31.69
N PHE A 435 -18.06 -1.13 30.72
CA PHE A 435 -19.00 -2.25 30.81
C PHE A 435 -18.67 -3.29 29.72
N PRO A 436 -17.74 -4.24 30.00
CA PRO A 436 -17.33 -5.25 29.02
C PRO A 436 -18.52 -6.06 28.51
N LEU A 437 -18.64 -6.16 27.19
CA LEU A 437 -19.66 -6.98 26.54
C LEU A 437 -19.22 -8.44 26.50
N LEU A 438 -20.20 -9.37 26.47
CA LEU A 438 -19.93 -10.80 26.30
C LEU A 438 -19.13 -11.11 25.03
N SER A 439 -19.30 -10.31 23.96
CA SER A 439 -18.54 -10.44 22.72
C SER A 439 -17.02 -10.41 22.95
N GLY A 440 -16.55 -9.61 23.91
CA GLY A 440 -15.14 -9.51 24.25
C GLY A 440 -14.57 -10.76 24.92
N LEU A 441 -15.43 -11.58 25.54
CA LEU A 441 -15.04 -12.87 26.12
C LEU A 441 -15.05 -14.01 25.09
N LEU A 442 -15.90 -13.91 24.07
CA LEU A 442 -15.95 -14.89 22.98
C LEU A 442 -14.80 -14.74 21.99
N TYR A 443 -14.35 -13.50 21.75
CA TYR A 443 -13.34 -13.17 20.74
C TYR A 443 -12.08 -14.06 20.84
N PRO A 444 -11.41 -14.20 22.00
CA PRO A 444 -10.16 -14.95 22.06
C PRO A 444 -10.34 -16.45 21.79
N GLY A 445 -11.50 -17.01 22.17
CA GLY A 445 -11.80 -18.41 21.92
C GLY A 445 -12.10 -18.69 20.44
N MET A 446 -12.79 -17.76 19.77
CA MET A 446 -13.02 -17.84 18.33
C MET A 446 -11.70 -17.80 17.56
N GLN A 447 -10.79 -16.88 17.92
CA GLN A 447 -9.48 -16.81 17.30
C GLN A 447 -8.68 -18.11 17.47
N ALA A 448 -8.77 -18.79 18.63
CA ALA A 448 -8.13 -20.09 18.82
C ALA A 448 -8.73 -21.18 17.91
N LEU A 449 -10.05 -21.21 17.75
CA LEU A 449 -10.73 -22.19 16.89
C LEU A 449 -10.41 -21.99 15.40
N ASP A 450 -10.08 -20.77 14.97
CA ASP A 450 -9.65 -20.50 13.60
C ASP A 450 -8.42 -21.32 13.20
N GLU A 451 -7.47 -21.56 14.12
CA GLU A 451 -6.30 -22.42 13.87
C GLU A 451 -6.71 -23.84 13.45
N GLN A 452 -7.76 -24.37 14.09
CA GLN A 452 -8.27 -25.70 13.79
C GLN A 452 -9.04 -25.72 12.48
N HIS A 453 -9.98 -24.80 12.30
CA HIS A 453 -10.89 -24.78 11.15
C HIS A 453 -10.23 -24.32 9.85
N LEU A 454 -9.12 -23.58 9.93
CA LEU A 454 -8.28 -23.26 8.77
C LEU A 454 -7.30 -24.39 8.42
N GLY A 455 -7.07 -25.35 9.32
CA GLY A 455 -6.18 -26.48 9.08
C GLY A 455 -4.70 -26.09 9.00
N VAL A 456 -4.26 -25.18 9.86
CA VAL A 456 -2.89 -24.65 9.87
C VAL A 456 -2.02 -25.29 10.94
N ASP A 457 -0.70 -25.14 10.77
CA ASP A 457 0.33 -25.55 11.72
C ASP A 457 0.80 -24.39 12.60
N ALA A 458 0.71 -23.16 12.09
CA ALA A 458 1.11 -21.97 12.83
C ALA A 458 0.17 -20.79 12.63
N GLN A 459 0.13 -19.89 13.61
CA GLN A 459 -0.49 -18.58 13.52
C GLN A 459 0.57 -17.48 13.59
N PHE A 460 0.47 -16.49 12.71
CA PHE A 460 1.29 -15.29 12.72
C PHE A 460 0.48 -14.07 13.19
N GLY A 461 1.07 -13.25 14.06
CA GLY A 461 0.49 -11.98 14.52
C GLY A 461 1.50 -11.11 15.27
N GLY A 462 1.02 -9.99 15.83
CA GLY A 462 1.84 -9.13 16.69
C GLY A 462 2.05 -9.74 18.08
N VAL A 463 3.07 -9.27 18.81
CA VAL A 463 3.30 -9.68 20.21
C VAL A 463 2.14 -9.30 21.14
N ASP A 464 1.30 -8.34 20.76
CA ASP A 464 0.06 -8.00 21.47
C ASP A 464 -0.98 -9.14 21.45
N GLN A 465 -0.85 -10.10 20.53
CA GLN A 465 -1.69 -11.30 20.47
C GLN A 465 -1.19 -12.46 21.35
N ARG A 466 -0.02 -12.32 21.98
CA ARG A 466 0.65 -13.39 22.75
C ARG A 466 -0.27 -14.07 23.77
N LYS A 467 -1.11 -13.30 24.46
CA LYS A 467 -2.03 -13.84 25.48
C LYS A 467 -3.13 -14.73 24.86
N ILE A 468 -3.57 -14.41 23.65
CA ILE A 468 -4.53 -15.23 22.90
C ILE A 468 -3.83 -16.51 22.41
N PHE A 469 -2.62 -16.39 21.85
CA PHE A 469 -1.81 -17.54 21.41
C PHE A 469 -1.58 -18.55 22.53
N VAL A 470 -1.09 -18.10 23.69
CA VAL A 470 -0.88 -18.97 24.86
C VAL A 470 -2.18 -19.61 25.35
N MET A 471 -3.31 -18.91 25.20
CA MET A 471 -4.62 -19.45 25.56
C MET A 471 -5.06 -20.54 24.57
N ALA A 472 -4.84 -20.36 23.27
CA ALA A 472 -5.07 -21.40 22.25
C ALA A 472 -4.21 -22.65 22.53
N GLU A 473 -2.93 -22.47 22.86
CA GLU A 473 -2.03 -23.58 23.24
C GLU A 473 -2.54 -24.39 24.44
N LYS A 474 -3.22 -23.74 25.39
CA LYS A 474 -3.76 -24.36 26.60
C LYS A 474 -5.08 -25.10 26.36
N TYR A 475 -5.99 -24.52 25.57
CA TYR A 475 -7.37 -25.00 25.47
C TYR A 475 -7.67 -25.84 24.24
N LEU A 476 -7.00 -25.65 23.10
CA LEU A 476 -7.20 -26.50 21.92
C LEU A 476 -6.98 -28.00 22.21
N PRO A 477 -5.94 -28.42 22.97
CA PRO A 477 -5.77 -29.81 23.34
C PRO A 477 -6.92 -30.39 24.18
N GLN A 478 -7.60 -29.58 24.99
CA GLN A 478 -8.73 -30.04 25.80
C GLN A 478 -9.97 -30.36 24.94
N LEU A 479 -10.06 -29.77 23.74
CA LEU A 479 -11.09 -30.09 22.75
C LEU A 479 -10.69 -31.28 21.86
N GLY A 480 -9.47 -31.80 22.01
CA GLY A 480 -8.90 -32.88 21.19
C GLY A 480 -8.18 -32.38 19.93
N PHE A 481 -7.85 -31.09 19.84
CA PHE A 481 -7.15 -30.50 18.70
C PHE A 481 -5.65 -30.36 18.95
N LYS A 482 -4.85 -30.36 17.88
CA LYS A 482 -3.40 -30.15 17.99
C LYS A 482 -3.07 -28.72 18.45
N LYS A 483 -1.99 -28.59 19.21
CA LYS A 483 -1.35 -27.29 19.48
C LYS A 483 -0.71 -26.76 18.19
N ARG A 484 -0.72 -25.45 17.97
CA ARG A 484 -0.03 -24.78 16.85
C ARG A 484 1.19 -24.01 17.33
N ALA A 485 2.09 -23.74 16.40
CA ALA A 485 3.20 -22.81 16.61
C ALA A 485 2.71 -21.36 16.47
N HIS A 486 3.38 -20.41 17.13
CA HIS A 486 3.01 -19.00 17.09
C HIS A 486 4.20 -18.12 16.76
N LEU A 487 4.03 -17.26 15.76
CA LEU A 487 5.06 -16.36 15.24
C LEU A 487 4.66 -14.91 15.58
N MET A 488 5.48 -14.20 16.36
CA MET A 488 5.13 -12.87 16.88
C MET A 488 6.07 -11.78 16.37
N ASN A 489 5.56 -10.84 15.57
CA ASN A 489 6.34 -9.67 15.16
C ASN A 489 6.38 -8.60 16.27
N PRO A 490 7.46 -7.80 16.34
CA PRO A 490 7.54 -6.69 17.26
C PRO A 490 6.49 -5.62 16.96
N MET A 491 6.10 -4.87 17.99
CA MET A 491 5.29 -3.67 17.82
C MET A 491 6.12 -2.57 17.18
N VAL A 492 5.63 -1.98 16.09
CA VAL A 492 6.25 -0.78 15.51
C VAL A 492 5.66 0.45 16.21
N PRO A 493 6.49 1.28 16.85
CA PRO A 493 6.07 2.55 17.41
C PRO A 493 5.44 3.43 16.33
N GLY A 494 4.44 4.23 16.70
CA GLY A 494 3.93 5.28 15.84
C GLY A 494 4.96 6.39 15.62
N LEU A 495 4.66 7.28 14.68
CA LEU A 495 5.58 8.35 14.26
C LEU A 495 5.90 9.36 15.39
N ALA A 496 5.09 9.38 16.44
CA ALA A 496 5.33 10.17 17.65
C ALA A 496 6.01 9.39 18.79
N GLY A 497 6.52 8.17 18.52
CA GLY A 497 7.16 7.30 19.53
C GLY A 497 6.21 6.44 20.37
N SER A 498 4.89 6.67 20.30
CA SER A 498 3.84 5.92 21.01
C SER A 498 2.97 5.06 20.08
N LYS A 499 2.09 4.18 20.60
CA LYS A 499 1.23 3.29 19.79
C LYS A 499 0.36 4.12 18.82
N MET A 500 0.33 3.74 17.53
CA MET A 500 -0.51 4.40 16.52
C MET A 500 -1.99 4.33 16.92
N SER A 501 -2.67 5.48 16.97
CA SER A 501 -4.06 5.56 17.41
C SER A 501 -5.01 5.92 16.28
N SER A 502 -6.16 5.25 16.21
CA SER A 502 -7.25 5.65 15.30
C SER A 502 -7.92 6.97 15.69
N SER A 503 -7.71 7.47 16.92
CA SER A 503 -8.33 8.70 17.43
C SER A 503 -7.54 9.96 17.15
N ASP A 504 -6.26 9.86 16.76
CA ASP A 504 -5.41 10.98 16.36
C ASP A 504 -5.02 10.83 14.88
N PRO A 505 -5.60 11.65 13.98
CA PRO A 505 -5.33 11.60 12.53
C PRO A 505 -3.87 11.89 12.15
N ASP A 506 -3.12 12.61 13.00
CA ASP A 506 -1.71 12.94 12.76
C ASP A 506 -0.76 11.88 13.36
N SER A 507 -1.25 10.99 14.23
CA SER A 507 -0.45 9.90 14.84
C SER A 507 -0.08 8.75 13.89
N LYS A 508 -0.70 8.70 12.70
CA LYS A 508 -0.52 7.63 11.71
C LYS A 508 -0.53 8.17 10.27
N ILE A 509 0.19 7.48 9.38
CA ILE A 509 0.11 7.70 7.93
C ILE A 509 -0.78 6.61 7.33
N ASP A 510 -1.86 7.03 6.66
CA ASP A 510 -2.73 6.09 5.95
C ASP A 510 -2.08 5.71 4.61
N LEU A 511 -2.34 4.48 4.13
CA LEU A 511 -1.72 3.95 2.90
C LEU A 511 -2.08 4.76 1.63
N LEU A 512 -3.16 5.55 1.70
CA LEU A 512 -3.65 6.39 0.61
C LEU A 512 -3.44 7.89 0.85
N ASP A 513 -2.75 8.29 1.93
CA ASP A 513 -2.39 9.71 2.15
C ASP A 513 -1.62 10.25 0.95
N ASP A 514 -1.88 11.47 0.50
CA ASP A 514 -1.13 12.09 -0.60
C ASP A 514 0.31 12.45 -0.18
N PRO A 515 1.24 12.69 -1.13
CA PRO A 515 2.63 13.00 -0.81
C PRO A 515 2.84 14.16 0.17
N LYS A 516 2.01 15.22 0.08
CA LYS A 516 2.12 16.39 0.98
C LYS A 516 1.63 16.06 2.37
N SER A 517 0.61 15.21 2.50
CA SER A 517 0.15 14.72 3.80
C SER A 517 1.18 13.84 4.48
N VAL A 518 1.86 12.96 3.74
CA VAL A 518 2.99 12.17 4.25
C VAL A 518 4.12 13.06 4.74
N GLU A 519 4.54 14.03 3.92
CA GLU A 519 5.59 14.99 4.28
C GLU A 519 5.24 15.79 5.54
N ARG A 520 4.00 16.32 5.62
CA ARG A 520 3.51 17.07 6.78
C ARG A 520 3.58 16.23 8.06
N LYS A 521 3.13 14.98 8.01
CA LYS A 521 3.10 14.06 9.16
C LYS A 521 4.51 13.69 9.61
N LEU A 522 5.41 13.33 8.69
CA LEU A 522 6.81 13.02 9.02
C LEU A 522 7.59 14.24 9.51
N LYS A 523 7.28 15.45 9.01
CA LYS A 523 7.90 16.67 9.52
C LYS A 523 7.55 16.93 10.99
N LYS A 524 6.29 16.68 11.37
CA LYS A 524 5.80 16.80 12.77
C LYS A 524 6.28 15.68 13.69
N ALA A 525 6.65 14.52 13.16
CA ALA A 525 7.14 13.39 13.95
C ALA A 525 8.29 13.79 14.86
N PHE A 526 8.30 13.28 16.09
CA PHE A 526 9.38 13.52 17.03
C PHE A 526 10.67 12.84 16.53
N CYS A 527 11.75 13.61 16.45
CA CYS A 527 13.06 13.13 15.99
C CYS A 527 14.13 14.12 16.47
N GLU A 528 14.61 13.89 17.68
CA GLU A 528 15.69 14.68 18.28
C GLU A 528 17.06 14.16 17.80
N GLU A 529 18.01 15.07 17.58
CA GLU A 529 19.35 14.73 17.08
C GLU A 529 20.13 13.90 18.09
N GLY A 530 20.70 12.77 17.66
CA GLY A 530 21.40 11.84 18.54
C GLY A 530 20.49 10.91 19.35
N ASN A 531 19.17 11.15 19.37
CA ASN A 531 18.24 10.34 20.13
C ASN A 531 17.79 9.10 19.35
N ILE A 532 18.33 7.95 19.73
CA ILE A 532 17.96 6.63 19.20
C ILE A 532 16.82 5.97 19.99
N ALA A 533 16.56 6.44 21.22
CA ALA A 533 15.45 5.96 22.04
C ALA A 533 14.15 6.69 21.65
N ASP A 534 13.03 5.98 21.63
CA ASP A 534 11.70 6.54 21.29
C ASP A 534 11.62 7.26 19.94
N ASN A 535 12.53 6.93 19.01
CA ASN A 535 12.57 7.50 17.68
C ASN A 535 11.70 6.68 16.70
N GLY A 536 10.48 7.14 16.48
CA GLY A 536 9.51 6.47 15.59
C GLY A 536 9.97 6.38 14.13
N ILE A 537 10.82 7.31 13.68
CA ILE A 537 11.35 7.31 12.30
C ILE A 537 12.43 6.23 12.14
N LEU A 538 13.40 6.17 13.05
CA LEU A 538 14.41 5.11 13.05
C LEU A 538 13.76 3.74 13.21
N SER A 539 12.80 3.61 14.13
CA SER A 539 12.05 2.37 14.33
C SER A 539 11.31 1.92 13.06
N PHE A 540 10.70 2.85 12.33
CA PHE A 540 10.05 2.57 11.05
C PHE A 540 11.05 2.18 9.96
N ILE A 541 12.18 2.88 9.86
CA ILE A 541 13.25 2.55 8.92
C ILE A 541 13.75 1.13 9.19
N LYS A 542 14.01 0.77 10.45
CA LYS A 542 14.44 -0.56 10.90
C LYS A 542 13.43 -1.65 10.57
N ALA A 543 12.16 -1.42 10.88
CA ALA A 543 11.13 -2.46 10.84
C ALA A 543 10.47 -2.60 9.46
N VAL A 544 10.53 -1.57 8.61
CA VAL A 544 9.83 -1.53 7.33
C VAL A 544 10.80 -1.28 6.18
N LEU A 545 11.49 -0.13 6.14
CA LEU A 545 12.22 0.26 4.93
C LEU A 545 13.46 -0.61 4.66
N PHE A 546 14.23 -0.98 5.69
CA PHE A 546 15.37 -1.89 5.53
C PHE A 546 14.92 -3.30 5.10
N PRO A 547 13.98 -3.97 5.80
CA PRO A 547 13.50 -5.29 5.37
C PRO A 547 12.92 -5.30 3.96
N LEU A 548 12.17 -4.28 3.57
CA LEU A 548 11.64 -4.15 2.21
C LEU A 548 12.75 -3.99 1.16
N GLY A 549 13.83 -3.29 1.50
CA GLY A 549 15.03 -3.20 0.65
C GLY A 549 15.70 -4.55 0.42
N SER A 550 15.51 -5.53 1.32
CA SER A 550 16.05 -6.88 1.22
C SER A 550 15.13 -7.94 0.59
N LEU A 551 13.92 -7.55 0.16
CA LEU A 551 13.02 -8.49 -0.50
C LEU A 551 13.59 -8.96 -1.85
N TYR A 552 13.32 -10.23 -2.20
CA TYR A 552 13.80 -10.92 -3.42
C TYR A 552 15.33 -11.01 -3.56
N GLY A 553 16.06 -11.13 -2.46
CA GLY A 553 17.53 -11.33 -2.50
C GLY A 553 18.32 -10.08 -2.86
N ARG A 554 17.69 -8.90 -2.82
CA ARG A 554 18.40 -7.62 -2.89
C ARG A 554 19.15 -7.37 -1.59
N GLN A 555 20.30 -6.69 -1.66
CA GLN A 555 20.97 -6.22 -0.45
C GLN A 555 20.10 -5.12 0.19
N PRO A 556 19.78 -5.21 1.49
CA PRO A 556 19.07 -4.14 2.18
C PRO A 556 19.85 -2.84 2.01
N GLU A 557 19.23 -1.80 1.46
CA GLU A 557 19.87 -0.50 1.30
C GLU A 557 18.92 0.62 1.72
N PHE A 558 19.41 1.56 2.53
CA PHE A 558 18.74 2.81 2.82
C PHE A 558 19.68 3.98 2.54
N VAL A 559 19.20 4.96 1.78
CA VAL A 559 20.00 6.11 1.35
C VAL A 559 19.58 7.35 2.13
N ILE A 560 20.52 7.93 2.87
CA ILE A 560 20.37 9.27 3.44
C ILE A 560 20.77 10.29 2.37
N ARG A 561 19.79 11.05 1.88
CA ARG A 561 20.02 12.13 0.92
C ARG A 561 20.40 13.41 1.65
N ARG A 562 21.62 13.89 1.43
CA ARG A 562 22.13 15.12 2.05
C ARG A 562 22.87 15.97 1.03
N GLN A 563 22.82 17.29 1.22
CA GLN A 563 23.50 18.22 0.32
C GLN A 563 25.01 17.99 0.31
N GLU A 564 25.66 18.27 -0.81
CA GLU A 564 27.09 18.04 -1.02
C GLU A 564 27.97 18.74 0.04
N LYS A 565 27.55 19.94 0.49
CA LYS A 565 28.20 20.67 1.60
C LYS A 565 28.22 19.94 2.95
N TYR A 566 27.38 18.91 3.12
CA TYR A 566 27.33 18.06 4.30
C TYR A 566 27.85 16.65 4.02
N GLY A 567 28.53 16.43 2.89
CA GLY A 567 29.21 15.18 2.54
C GLY A 567 28.45 14.27 1.55
N GLY A 568 27.39 14.75 0.89
CA GLY A 568 26.68 14.04 -0.19
C GLY A 568 25.94 12.76 0.25
N ASP A 569 25.17 12.13 -0.63
CA ASP A 569 24.34 10.97 -0.27
C ASP A 569 25.15 9.83 0.41
N VAL A 570 24.58 9.24 1.46
CA VAL A 570 25.19 8.13 2.22
C VAL A 570 24.34 6.88 2.06
N HIS A 571 24.99 5.77 1.71
CA HIS A 571 24.37 4.48 1.46
C HIS A 571 24.62 3.54 2.63
N TYR A 572 23.55 3.08 3.28
CA TYR A 572 23.61 2.13 4.39
C TYR A 572 23.12 0.76 3.94
N THR A 573 24.00 -0.24 3.98
CA THR A 573 23.66 -1.64 3.68
C THR A 573 23.19 -2.44 4.89
N GLU A 574 23.36 -1.87 6.09
CA GLU A 574 22.95 -2.42 7.36
C GLU A 574 22.31 -1.31 8.20
N TYR A 575 21.41 -1.67 9.12
CA TYR A 575 20.73 -0.69 9.97
C TYR A 575 21.66 -0.14 11.06
N GLN A 576 22.57 -0.95 11.62
CA GLN A 576 23.40 -0.54 12.76
C GLN A 576 24.27 0.70 12.46
N PRO A 577 24.97 0.78 11.31
CA PRO A 577 25.76 1.97 10.98
C PRO A 577 24.91 3.24 10.83
N LEU A 578 23.65 3.14 10.38
CA LEU A 578 22.74 4.29 10.34
C LEU A 578 22.38 4.77 11.74
N GLU A 579 22.07 3.85 12.65
CA GLU A 579 21.74 4.17 14.04
C GLU A 579 22.95 4.77 14.77
N ASP A 580 24.14 4.22 14.54
CA ASP A 580 25.39 4.73 15.08
C ASP A 580 25.71 6.14 14.56
N ASP A 581 25.58 6.38 13.25
CA ASP A 581 25.80 7.70 12.66
C ASP A 581 24.75 8.73 13.09
N PHE A 582 23.50 8.30 13.35
CA PHE A 582 22.49 9.19 13.93
C PHE A 582 22.82 9.53 15.38
N ARG A 583 23.21 8.54 16.20
CA ARG A 583 23.66 8.73 17.59
C ARG A 583 24.86 9.66 17.68
N ASP A 584 25.82 9.48 16.78
CA ASP A 584 27.05 10.28 16.68
C ASP A 584 26.81 11.67 16.04
N LYS A 585 25.55 11.99 15.70
CA LYS A 585 25.14 13.27 15.10
C LYS A 585 25.77 13.54 13.73
N LYS A 586 26.14 12.49 13.00
CA LYS A 586 26.60 12.57 11.60
C LYS A 586 25.42 12.63 10.62
N VAL A 587 24.25 12.15 11.04
CA VAL A 587 22.98 12.26 10.29
C VAL A 587 22.06 13.23 11.02
N HIS A 588 21.72 14.34 10.37
CA HIS A 588 20.81 15.34 10.93
C HIS A 588 19.34 14.86 10.86
N PRO A 589 18.48 15.15 11.86
CA PRO A 589 17.06 14.76 11.85
C PRO A 589 16.29 15.19 10.60
N GLY A 590 16.63 16.35 10.03
CA GLY A 590 16.01 16.84 8.80
C GLY A 590 16.30 15.94 7.59
N ASP A 591 17.54 15.46 7.45
CA ASP A 591 17.94 14.60 6.34
C ASP A 591 17.35 13.20 6.51
N LEU A 592 17.29 12.69 7.74
CA LEU A 592 16.60 11.43 8.08
C LEU A 592 15.12 11.49 7.71
N LYS A 593 14.42 12.56 8.11
CA LYS A 593 13.00 12.82 7.79
C LYS A 593 12.77 12.91 6.28
N ALA A 594 13.61 13.66 5.57
CA ALA A 594 13.48 13.84 4.12
C ALA A 594 13.69 12.52 3.37
N SER A 595 14.71 11.75 3.76
CA SER A 595 15.04 10.45 3.17
C SER A 595 13.94 9.41 3.43
N ALA A 596 13.43 9.34 4.67
CA ALA A 596 12.28 8.50 5.01
C ALA A 596 11.02 8.90 4.24
N THR A 597 10.77 10.21 4.05
CA THR A 597 9.64 10.72 3.26
C THR A 597 9.72 10.30 1.80
N ALA A 598 10.92 10.41 1.19
CA ALA A 598 11.14 10.01 -0.19
C ALA A 598 10.96 8.49 -0.39
N ALA A 599 11.54 7.68 0.50
CA ALA A 599 11.40 6.24 0.49
C ALA A 599 9.94 5.80 0.66
N LEU A 600 9.24 6.38 1.65
CA LEU A 600 7.83 6.06 1.91
C LEU A 600 6.92 6.48 0.75
N ASN A 601 7.13 7.65 0.15
CA ASN A 601 6.34 8.05 -1.01
C ASN A 601 6.57 7.17 -2.23
N THR A 602 7.79 6.66 -2.42
CA THR A 602 8.09 5.68 -3.47
C THR A 602 7.33 4.38 -3.24
N LEU A 603 7.25 3.93 -1.98
CA LEU A 603 6.52 2.73 -1.59
C LEU A 603 5.00 2.88 -1.72
N LEU A 604 4.44 4.05 -1.38
CA LEU A 604 3.00 4.31 -1.45
C LEU A 604 2.50 4.66 -2.87
N ALA A 605 3.37 5.13 -3.76
CA ALA A 605 3.01 5.51 -5.13
C ALA A 605 2.23 4.43 -5.90
N PRO A 606 2.68 3.17 -6.02
CA PRO A 606 1.93 2.13 -6.73
C PRO A 606 0.56 1.83 -6.10
N ILE A 607 0.42 1.95 -4.78
CA ILE A 607 -0.85 1.74 -4.07
C ILE A 607 -1.83 2.87 -4.43
N ARG A 608 -1.37 4.12 -4.43
CA ARG A 608 -2.17 5.29 -4.83
C ARG A 608 -2.57 5.22 -6.30
N GLU A 609 -1.67 4.76 -7.16
CA GLU A 609 -1.94 4.56 -8.58
C GLU A 609 -2.99 3.48 -8.82
N ALA A 610 -2.97 2.38 -8.08
CA ALA A 610 -4.02 1.37 -8.16
C ALA A 610 -5.40 1.97 -7.84
N TRP A 611 -5.48 2.84 -6.82
CA TRP A 611 -6.71 3.55 -6.45
C TRP A 611 -7.14 4.64 -7.44
N SER A 612 -6.21 5.27 -8.16
CA SER A 612 -6.54 6.31 -9.14
C SER A 612 -6.98 5.75 -10.49
N ARG A 613 -6.52 4.54 -10.85
CA ARG A 613 -6.88 3.85 -12.10
C ARG A 613 -8.23 3.15 -12.05
N ASP A 614 -8.69 2.78 -10.86
CA ASP A 614 -9.97 2.09 -10.67
C ASP A 614 -10.97 2.94 -9.85
N PRO A 615 -11.93 3.62 -10.51
CA PRO A 615 -12.97 4.39 -9.84
C PRO A 615 -13.84 3.57 -8.87
N GLU A 616 -13.95 2.25 -9.05
CA GLU A 616 -14.72 1.39 -8.13
C GLU A 616 -14.00 1.23 -6.79
N LEU A 617 -12.67 1.26 -6.75
CA LEU A 617 -11.90 1.28 -5.50
C LEU A 617 -12.11 2.59 -4.72
N ALA A 618 -12.26 3.72 -5.41
CA ALA A 618 -12.59 4.99 -4.77
C ALA A 618 -14.00 4.97 -4.15
N LYS A 619 -14.99 4.43 -4.88
CA LYS A 619 -16.35 4.23 -4.35
C LYS A 619 -16.35 3.26 -3.17
N LEU A 620 -15.57 2.20 -3.23
CA LEU A 620 -15.41 1.23 -2.15
C LEU A 620 -14.83 1.89 -0.89
N THR A 621 -13.86 2.78 -1.02
CA THR A 621 -13.32 3.56 0.11
C THR A 621 -14.41 4.38 0.80
N GLU A 622 -15.24 5.08 0.03
CA GLU A 622 -16.34 5.88 0.59
C GLU A 622 -17.43 4.99 1.20
N ALA A 623 -17.71 3.82 0.63
CA ALA A 623 -18.66 2.88 1.21
C ALA A 623 -18.15 2.22 2.50
N ALA A 624 -16.86 1.90 2.58
CA ALA A 624 -16.23 1.27 3.74
C ALA A 624 -15.95 2.26 4.88
N TYR A 625 -15.73 3.53 4.53
CA TYR A 625 -15.43 4.62 5.44
C TYR A 625 -16.16 5.89 5.02
N PRO A 626 -17.50 5.91 5.12
CA PRO A 626 -18.29 7.06 4.71
C PRO A 626 -17.83 8.28 5.49
N SER A 627 -17.60 9.36 4.75
CA SER A 627 -17.49 10.67 5.37
C SER A 627 -18.79 10.92 6.14
N LEU A 628 -18.70 11.49 7.35
CA LEU A 628 -19.85 11.70 8.26
C LEU A 628 -20.98 12.59 7.66
N GLU A 629 -20.89 13.00 6.40
CA GLU A 629 -21.93 13.71 5.65
C GLU A 629 -22.89 12.76 4.91
N ALA A 630 -22.47 11.53 4.54
CA ALA A 630 -23.28 10.62 3.73
C ALA A 630 -24.42 9.93 4.51
N ASP A 631 -24.28 9.74 5.82
CA ASP A 631 -25.25 9.03 6.66
C ASP A 631 -26.56 9.79 6.92
N LYS A 632 -26.61 11.10 6.63
CA LYS A 632 -27.87 11.88 6.73
C LYS A 632 -28.83 11.64 5.56
N SER A 633 -28.36 11.04 4.46
CA SER A 633 -29.15 10.87 3.23
C SER A 633 -29.97 9.57 3.18
N LYS A 634 -29.61 8.54 3.96
CA LYS A 634 -30.27 7.22 3.91
C LYS A 634 -31.38 7.00 4.96
N GLN A 635 -31.56 7.88 5.94
CA GLN A 635 -32.66 7.80 6.91
C GLN A 635 -33.98 8.48 6.48
N LYS A 636 -34.08 9.00 5.25
CA LYS A 636 -35.28 9.70 4.76
C LYS A 636 -36.24 8.89 3.87
N VAL A 637 -36.02 7.59 3.67
CA VAL A 637 -36.91 6.76 2.83
C VAL A 637 -37.63 5.68 3.64
N THR A 638 -38.39 6.08 4.66
CA THR A 638 -39.60 5.37 5.13
C THR A 638 -40.45 6.32 5.99
N SER A 639 -41.16 7.24 5.35
CA SER A 639 -42.45 7.71 5.85
C SER A 639 -43.31 8.16 4.66
N LYS A 640 -44.21 7.26 4.27
CA LYS A 640 -45.32 7.58 3.36
C LYS A 640 -46.17 8.68 4.01
N LYS A 641 -46.44 9.76 3.28
CA LYS A 641 -47.69 10.52 3.38
C LYS A 641 -48.28 10.69 1.99
N GLU A 642 -49.61 10.60 1.98
CA GLU A 642 -50.50 10.43 0.85
C GLU A 642 -50.54 11.61 -0.14
N ALA A 643 -50.94 11.26 -1.36
CA ALA A 643 -51.39 12.03 -2.53
C ALA A 643 -52.34 13.21 -2.18
N THR A 644 -52.54 14.33 -2.90
CA THR A 644 -52.36 14.83 -4.31
C THR A 644 -53.02 16.26 -4.34
N PRO A 645 -53.15 17.03 -5.46
CA PRO A 645 -52.31 17.22 -6.65
C PRO A 645 -52.16 18.70 -7.13
N ALA A 646 -51.31 18.86 -8.17
CA ALA A 646 -51.40 19.77 -9.33
C ALA A 646 -50.84 21.21 -9.29
N GLY A 647 -49.99 21.51 -10.29
CA GLY A 647 -49.55 22.87 -10.66
C GLY A 647 -48.33 22.96 -11.60
N SER A 648 -48.49 22.52 -12.86
CA SER A 648 -47.83 22.87 -14.14
C SER A 648 -46.44 23.58 -14.24
N ALA A 649 -45.58 23.00 -15.12
CA ALA A 649 -44.71 23.60 -16.19
C ALA A 649 -43.69 24.71 -15.83
N ALA A 650 -42.48 24.88 -16.40
CA ALA A 650 -41.68 24.36 -17.51
C ALA A 650 -40.18 24.62 -17.14
N GLY A 651 -39.17 23.85 -17.59
CA GLY A 651 -38.42 24.15 -18.81
C GLY A 651 -37.03 24.80 -18.56
N GLY A 652 -35.95 24.01 -18.69
CA GLY A 652 -34.68 24.43 -19.30
C GLY A 652 -33.57 25.10 -18.47
N GLY A 653 -32.33 24.61 -18.65
CA GLY A 653 -31.13 25.46 -18.65
C GLY A 653 -30.12 25.22 -17.53
N GLY A 654 -29.00 24.58 -17.88
CA GLY A 654 -27.82 24.46 -17.01
C GLY A 654 -27.19 25.81 -16.65
N GLY A 655 -26.52 25.81 -15.51
CA GLY A 655 -25.72 26.94 -15.04
C GLY A 655 -25.35 26.77 -13.57
N GLY A 656 -24.18 26.20 -13.31
CA GLY A 656 -23.61 26.15 -11.97
C GLY A 656 -23.46 27.56 -11.40
N LYS A 657 -24.18 27.86 -10.31
CA LYS A 657 -23.90 28.99 -9.45
C LYS A 657 -23.14 28.49 -8.22
N LYS A 658 -21.87 28.88 -8.10
CA LYS A 658 -21.15 28.90 -6.82
C LYS A 658 -21.99 29.69 -5.82
N ALA A 659 -22.37 29.06 -4.71
CA ALA A 659 -22.92 29.78 -3.56
C ALA A 659 -21.87 30.77 -3.05
N ALA A 660 -22.28 32.01 -2.78
CA ALA A 660 -21.42 33.02 -2.16
C ALA A 660 -20.95 32.53 -0.78
N GLU A 661 -19.66 32.68 -0.47
CA GLU A 661 -19.11 32.35 0.85
C GLU A 661 -19.78 33.21 1.93
N LYS A 662 -20.22 32.58 3.02
CA LYS A 662 -20.78 33.28 4.19
C LYS A 662 -19.65 34.01 4.95
N PRO A 663 -19.88 35.24 5.45
CA PRO A 663 -18.85 36.03 6.14
C PRO A 663 -18.37 35.38 7.43
N GLU A 664 -17.06 35.37 7.72
CA GLU A 664 -16.47 34.78 8.94
C GLU A 664 -16.47 35.79 10.12
N ASP A 665 -17.66 36.20 10.57
CA ASP A 665 -17.83 37.18 11.67
C ASP A 665 -18.90 36.75 12.69
N VAL A 666 -19.19 37.63 13.66
CA VAL A 666 -20.17 37.41 14.74
C VAL A 666 -21.60 37.14 14.25
N SER A 667 -21.96 37.52 13.02
CA SER A 667 -23.30 37.24 12.46
C SER A 667 -23.60 35.75 12.33
N ARG A 668 -22.57 34.90 12.38
CA ARG A 668 -22.69 33.44 12.33
C ARG A 668 -22.85 32.79 13.70
N LEU A 669 -22.59 33.51 14.80
CA LEU A 669 -22.69 32.97 16.15
C LEU A 669 -24.10 33.18 16.74
N ASP A 670 -24.61 32.17 17.42
CA ASP A 670 -25.84 32.24 18.21
C ASP A 670 -25.46 32.40 19.68
N ILE A 671 -25.23 33.64 20.12
CA ILE A 671 -24.91 33.97 21.52
C ILE A 671 -26.15 34.53 22.19
N ARG A 672 -26.56 33.92 23.31
CA ARG A 672 -27.82 34.28 24.00
C ARG A 672 -27.61 34.58 25.47
N VAL A 673 -28.42 35.50 25.98
CA VAL A 673 -28.65 35.68 27.41
C VAL A 673 -29.26 34.41 27.98
N SER A 674 -28.62 33.82 28.98
CA SER A 674 -28.96 32.51 29.53
C SER A 674 -28.98 32.55 31.05
N ARG A 675 -29.72 31.65 31.69
CA ARG A 675 -29.78 31.54 33.16
C ARG A 675 -29.35 30.16 33.63
N ILE A 676 -28.44 30.10 34.58
CA ILE A 676 -28.04 28.84 35.21
C ILE A 676 -29.13 28.42 36.22
N ILE A 677 -29.79 27.30 35.96
CA ILE A 677 -30.89 26.78 36.80
C ILE A 677 -30.33 25.93 37.95
N SER A 678 -29.38 25.07 37.63
CA SER A 678 -28.66 24.25 38.60
C SER A 678 -27.24 23.98 38.09
N ALA A 679 -26.31 23.78 39.02
CA ALA A 679 -24.96 23.34 38.75
C ALA A 679 -24.58 22.26 39.77
N GLU A 680 -23.79 21.28 39.34
CA GLU A 680 -23.24 20.24 40.21
C GLU A 680 -21.78 19.94 39.83
N PRO A 681 -20.92 19.54 40.78
CA PRO A 681 -19.54 19.14 40.47
C PRO A 681 -19.49 17.97 39.49
N HIS A 682 -18.59 18.04 38.50
CA HIS A 682 -18.42 16.95 37.54
C HIS A 682 -17.75 15.74 38.23
N PRO A 683 -18.33 14.53 38.18
CA PRO A 683 -17.87 13.37 38.97
C PRO A 683 -16.46 12.91 38.61
N ASN A 684 -16.08 13.09 37.34
CA ASN A 684 -14.77 12.67 36.80
C ASN A 684 -13.80 13.85 36.57
N ASN A 685 -14.14 15.08 36.97
CA ASN A 685 -13.25 16.24 36.80
C ASN A 685 -13.50 17.31 37.89
N PRO A 686 -12.56 17.50 38.84
CA PRO A 686 -12.76 18.44 39.95
C PRO A 686 -12.78 19.92 39.52
N ASN A 687 -12.29 20.24 38.32
CA ASN A 687 -12.24 21.61 37.79
C ASN A 687 -13.45 21.96 36.92
N SER A 688 -14.49 21.12 36.88
CA SER A 688 -15.64 21.32 36.02
C SER A 688 -16.97 21.19 36.76
N TYR A 689 -17.96 21.95 36.30
CA TYR A 689 -19.36 21.77 36.68
C TYR A 689 -20.16 21.16 35.53
N ILE A 690 -21.27 20.52 35.89
CA ILE A 690 -22.36 20.15 35.00
C ILE A 690 -23.51 21.10 35.30
N GLU A 691 -23.85 21.97 34.36
CA GLU A 691 -24.92 22.94 34.52
C GLU A 691 -26.16 22.59 33.71
N LYS A 692 -27.33 22.87 34.28
CA LYS A 692 -28.59 23.02 33.53
C LYS A 692 -28.81 24.49 33.26
N ILE A 693 -28.68 24.89 32.00
CA ILE A 693 -28.74 26.30 31.59
C ILE A 693 -29.97 26.52 30.72
N ASP A 694 -30.84 27.42 31.14
CA ASP A 694 -31.95 27.90 30.33
C ASP A 694 -31.42 28.94 29.32
N VAL A 695 -31.48 28.59 28.04
CA VAL A 695 -31.05 29.41 26.91
C VAL A 695 -32.23 29.96 26.09
N GLY A 696 -33.45 29.86 26.64
CA GLY A 696 -34.71 30.26 25.98
C GLY A 696 -35.20 29.31 24.90
N ASP A 697 -34.76 28.05 24.92
CA ASP A 697 -35.23 27.03 23.98
C ASP A 697 -36.61 26.48 24.39
N PRO A 698 -37.52 26.24 23.43
CA PRO A 698 -38.86 25.70 23.72
C PRO A 698 -38.82 24.27 24.26
N THR A 699 -37.69 23.56 24.11
CA THR A 699 -37.47 22.19 24.58
C THR A 699 -36.95 22.11 26.03
N GLY A 700 -36.72 23.25 26.68
CA GLY A 700 -36.22 23.35 28.06
C GLY A 700 -34.70 23.53 28.18
N PRO A 701 -34.17 23.53 29.42
CA PRO A 701 -32.75 23.81 29.70
C PRO A 701 -31.78 22.81 29.07
N ARG A 702 -30.63 23.31 28.60
CA ARG A 702 -29.53 22.51 28.04
C ARG A 702 -28.58 22.03 29.13
N THR A 703 -27.99 20.85 28.93
CA THR A 703 -26.83 20.42 29.73
C THR A 703 -25.57 21.07 29.19
N VAL A 704 -24.80 21.71 30.05
CA VAL A 704 -23.51 22.33 29.71
C VAL A 704 -22.45 21.81 30.69
N VAL A 705 -21.22 21.67 30.20
CA VAL A 705 -20.06 21.33 31.04
C VAL A 705 -19.05 22.46 30.92
N SER A 706 -18.77 23.14 32.02
CA SER A 706 -17.85 24.28 32.04
C SER A 706 -16.65 24.06 32.96
N GLY A 707 -15.56 24.77 32.71
CA GLY A 707 -14.37 24.79 33.58
C GLY A 707 -14.45 25.76 34.75
N LEU A 708 -15.65 26.21 35.14
CA LEU A 708 -15.84 27.28 36.12
C LEU A 708 -15.47 26.86 37.55
N ALA A 709 -15.46 25.56 37.89
CA ALA A 709 -15.19 25.09 39.24
C ALA A 709 -13.78 25.42 39.76
N ALA A 710 -12.82 25.65 38.86
CA ALA A 710 -11.48 26.09 39.22
C ALA A 710 -11.43 27.57 39.66
N TYR A 711 -12.48 28.36 39.41
CA TYR A 711 -12.45 29.82 39.57
C TYR A 711 -13.60 30.38 40.40
N ILE A 712 -14.81 29.81 40.29
CA ILE A 712 -16.01 30.34 40.91
C ILE A 712 -16.64 29.25 41.80
N PRO A 713 -16.87 29.52 43.11
CA PRO A 713 -17.57 28.61 44.00
C PRO A 713 -18.99 28.30 43.51
N LEU A 714 -19.47 27.08 43.75
CA LEU A 714 -20.79 26.62 43.31
C LEU A 714 -21.93 27.54 43.75
N GLU A 715 -21.82 28.07 44.97
CA GLU A 715 -22.77 28.97 45.63
C GLU A 715 -22.97 30.29 44.87
N GLU A 716 -21.95 30.73 44.13
CA GLU A 716 -21.94 32.01 43.42
C GLU A 716 -22.48 31.90 41.98
N ILE A 717 -22.65 30.68 41.46
CA ILE A 717 -23.01 30.43 40.05
C ILE A 717 -24.51 30.25 39.85
N GLN A 718 -25.19 29.64 40.82
CA GLN A 718 -26.58 29.26 40.67
C GLN A 718 -27.49 30.49 40.52
N GLY A 719 -28.38 30.47 39.53
CA GLY A 719 -29.34 31.55 39.27
C GLY A 719 -28.78 32.74 38.49
N ARG A 720 -27.47 32.80 38.22
CA ARG A 720 -26.85 33.90 37.47
C ARG A 720 -27.33 33.97 36.03
N LYS A 721 -27.48 35.19 35.52
CA LYS A 721 -27.59 35.47 34.08
C LYS A 721 -26.19 35.57 33.47
N ILE A 722 -25.99 34.88 32.36
CA ILE A 722 -24.71 34.76 31.66
C ILE A 722 -24.93 34.79 30.15
N LEU A 723 -23.85 34.74 29.37
CA LEU A 723 -23.92 34.48 27.93
C LEU A 723 -23.50 33.05 27.58
N THR A 724 -24.24 32.42 26.66
CA THR A 724 -23.86 31.10 26.11
C THR A 724 -23.88 31.09 24.58
N VAL A 725 -22.96 30.33 23.99
CA VAL A 725 -22.93 30.03 22.55
C VAL A 725 -23.75 28.76 22.29
N CYS A 726 -24.83 28.91 21.54
CA CYS A 726 -25.89 27.90 21.39
C CYS A 726 -25.82 27.10 20.08
N ASN A 727 -25.02 27.52 19.09
CA ASN A 727 -24.91 26.85 17.80
C ASN A 727 -23.57 26.13 17.58
N LEU A 728 -22.84 25.82 18.66
CA LEU A 728 -21.72 24.87 18.59
C LEU A 728 -22.24 23.44 18.52
N LYS A 729 -21.50 22.56 17.83
CA LYS A 729 -21.82 21.14 17.82
C LYS A 729 -21.64 20.58 19.25
N PRO A 730 -22.63 19.84 19.80
CA PRO A 730 -22.49 19.22 21.11
C PRO A 730 -21.24 18.36 21.22
N ALA A 731 -20.55 18.43 22.35
CA ALA A 731 -19.29 17.75 22.60
C ALA A 731 -19.35 16.98 23.92
N LYS A 732 -18.83 15.75 23.93
CA LYS A 732 -18.75 14.95 25.16
C LYS A 732 -17.45 15.25 25.89
N PHE A 733 -17.56 15.63 27.16
CA PHE A 733 -16.46 15.83 28.07
C PHE A 733 -16.61 14.88 29.25
N GLN A 734 -15.63 13.99 29.45
CA GLN A 734 -15.57 13.08 30.59
C GLN A 734 -16.86 12.29 30.89
N GLY A 735 -17.61 11.95 29.83
CA GLY A 735 -18.86 11.18 29.89
C GLY A 735 -20.14 11.99 29.78
N VAL A 736 -20.07 13.32 29.97
CA VAL A 736 -21.24 14.21 29.91
C VAL A 736 -21.24 15.01 28.61
N GLU A 737 -22.39 15.08 27.94
CA GLU A 737 -22.54 15.85 26.70
C GLU A 737 -22.86 17.31 27.00
N SER A 738 -21.98 18.23 26.61
CA SER A 738 -22.22 19.67 26.65
C SER A 738 -22.90 20.12 25.36
N GLN A 739 -24.06 20.76 25.49
CA GLN A 739 -24.96 21.16 24.40
C GLN A 739 -24.90 22.66 24.08
N ALA A 740 -24.10 23.41 24.84
CA ALA A 740 -23.76 24.81 24.62
C ALA A 740 -22.40 25.09 25.29
N MET A 741 -21.94 26.34 25.24
CA MET A 741 -20.70 26.77 25.89
C MET A 741 -20.91 28.10 26.61
N VAL A 742 -20.48 28.19 27.86
CA VAL A 742 -20.49 29.43 28.66
C VAL A 742 -19.35 30.34 28.23
N LEU A 743 -19.62 31.63 28.02
CA LEU A 743 -18.58 32.63 27.78
C LEU A 743 -18.14 33.26 29.08
N ALA A 744 -16.82 33.37 29.27
CA ALA A 744 -16.21 34.08 30.39
C ALA A 744 -14.98 34.88 29.95
N ALA A 745 -14.72 35.99 30.64
CA ALA A 745 -13.49 36.74 30.50
C ALA A 745 -12.42 36.16 31.42
N LEU A 746 -11.24 35.92 30.89
CA LEU A 746 -10.06 35.48 31.64
C LEU A 746 -8.99 36.57 31.60
N SER A 747 -8.45 36.92 32.77
CA SER A 747 -7.32 37.84 32.89
C SER A 747 -6.11 37.36 32.08
N SER A 748 -5.27 38.30 31.64
CA SER A 748 -4.08 38.01 30.83
C SER A 748 -3.09 37.05 31.51
N ASP A 749 -3.06 37.01 32.84
CA ASP A 749 -2.23 36.09 33.64
C ASP A 749 -2.91 34.74 33.95
N GLY A 750 -4.15 34.54 33.51
CA GLY A 750 -4.92 33.32 33.64
C GLY A 750 -5.44 32.99 35.04
N LYS A 751 -5.31 33.92 35.99
CA LYS A 751 -5.66 33.69 37.41
C LYS A 751 -7.10 34.07 37.76
N VAL A 752 -7.69 35.04 37.08
CA VAL A 752 -9.01 35.57 37.39
C VAL A 752 -9.95 35.33 36.21
N LEU A 753 -11.06 34.66 36.47
CA LEU A 753 -12.11 34.41 35.48
C LEU A 753 -13.42 35.06 35.96
N GLU A 754 -14.03 35.86 35.10
CA GLU A 754 -15.32 36.52 35.36
C GLU A 754 -16.34 36.15 34.28
N LEU A 755 -17.57 35.88 34.70
CA LEU A 755 -18.67 35.64 33.77
C LEU A 755 -19.09 36.95 33.08
N LEU A 756 -19.52 36.84 31.82
CA LEU A 756 -20.13 37.97 31.12
C LEU A 756 -21.55 38.19 31.66
N GLU A 757 -21.79 39.36 32.25
CA GLU A 757 -23.02 39.74 32.93
C GLU A 757 -23.87 40.65 32.02
N PRO A 758 -24.99 40.15 31.48
CA PRO A 758 -25.94 41.01 30.79
C PRO A 758 -26.71 41.89 31.79
N PRO A 759 -27.33 43.01 31.36
CA PRO A 759 -28.15 43.84 32.24
C PRO A 759 -29.24 43.03 32.96
N GLU A 760 -29.56 43.39 34.22
CA GLU A 760 -30.50 42.63 35.06
C GLU A 760 -31.88 42.44 34.42
N ASP A 761 -32.33 43.40 33.60
CA ASP A 761 -33.61 43.37 32.91
C ASP A 761 -33.61 42.63 31.56
N ALA A 762 -32.45 42.13 31.09
CA ALA A 762 -32.34 41.42 29.81
C ALA A 762 -33.07 40.07 29.85
N GLU A 763 -33.77 39.70 28.79
CA GLU A 763 -34.62 38.50 28.78
C GLU A 763 -33.79 37.23 28.51
N VAL A 764 -34.13 36.11 29.16
CA VAL A 764 -33.49 34.82 28.88
C VAL A 764 -33.92 34.33 27.50
N GLY A 765 -32.96 33.92 26.68
CA GLY A 765 -33.16 33.56 25.27
C GLY A 765 -32.94 34.70 24.28
N GLU A 766 -32.78 35.93 24.77
CA GLU A 766 -32.47 37.08 23.93
C GLU A 766 -31.09 36.93 23.28
N GLN A 767 -30.98 37.22 21.98
CA GLN A 767 -29.73 37.18 21.24
C GLN A 767 -28.89 38.44 21.51
N VAL A 768 -27.58 38.26 21.66
CA VAL A 768 -26.63 39.39 21.71
C VAL A 768 -26.46 39.96 20.30
N LEU A 769 -26.49 41.28 20.18
CA LEU A 769 -26.40 42.03 18.93
C LEU A 769 -25.13 42.88 18.87
N TRP A 770 -24.65 43.13 17.66
CA TRP A 770 -23.53 44.02 17.37
C TRP A 770 -23.94 44.99 16.26
N GLU A 771 -23.78 46.28 16.51
CA GLU A 771 -24.10 47.31 15.52
C GLU A 771 -23.25 47.11 14.26
N GLY A 772 -23.89 47.17 13.08
CA GLY A 772 -23.22 46.95 11.78
C GLY A 772 -23.07 45.49 11.36
N TYR A 773 -23.36 44.51 12.23
CA TYR A 773 -23.39 43.09 11.89
C TYR A 773 -24.83 42.61 11.89
N ALA A 774 -25.47 42.58 10.71
CA ALA A 774 -26.82 42.06 10.57
C ALA A 774 -26.85 40.56 10.91
N SER A 775 -27.28 40.21 12.11
CA SER A 775 -27.52 38.81 12.46
C SER A 775 -28.70 38.31 11.63
N VAL A 776 -28.50 37.20 10.90
CA VAL A 776 -29.65 36.35 10.57
C VAL A 776 -30.23 35.96 11.93
N VAL A 777 -31.56 36.05 12.09
CA VAL A 777 -32.31 36.02 13.36
C VAL A 777 -31.93 34.90 14.36
N ARG A 778 -31.08 33.92 13.99
CA ARG A 778 -30.47 32.89 14.87
C ARG A 778 -29.04 32.43 14.50
N GLY A 779 -28.26 33.20 13.75
CA GLY A 779 -26.94 32.75 13.25
C GLY A 779 -27.05 31.50 12.34
N ASP A 780 -25.96 30.74 12.20
CA ASP A 780 -26.02 29.41 11.56
C ASP A 780 -26.72 28.39 12.49
N GLU A 781 -27.53 27.45 11.97
CA GLU A 781 -28.22 26.43 12.80
C GLU A 781 -27.26 25.61 13.68
N ILE A 782 -26.15 25.14 13.11
CA ILE A 782 -25.01 24.52 13.82
C ILE A 782 -23.73 24.88 13.06
N LEU A 783 -22.74 25.42 13.75
CA LEU A 783 -21.43 25.75 13.21
C LEU A 783 -20.65 24.48 12.85
N ASN A 784 -20.03 24.47 11.67
CA ASN A 784 -19.17 23.37 11.22
C ASN A 784 -17.85 23.38 12.01
N PRO A 785 -17.53 22.34 12.82
CA PRO A 785 -16.30 22.31 13.61
C PRO A 785 -15.03 22.39 12.77
N LYS A 786 -15.06 21.95 11.50
CA LYS A 786 -13.91 22.01 10.58
C LYS A 786 -13.53 23.43 10.17
N GLN A 787 -14.48 24.37 10.24
CA GLN A 787 -14.24 25.77 9.86
C GLN A 787 -13.64 26.60 11.01
N ASN A 788 -13.68 26.09 12.25
CA ASN A 788 -13.25 26.78 13.47
C ASN A 788 -13.76 28.23 13.58
N VAL A 789 -15.02 28.47 13.18
CA VAL A 789 -15.61 29.82 13.10
C VAL A 789 -15.56 30.51 14.47
N PHE A 790 -15.97 29.81 15.54
CA PHE A 790 -15.91 30.36 16.89
C PHE A 790 -14.49 30.74 17.30
N GLY A 791 -13.49 29.89 17.08
CA GLY A 791 -12.10 30.20 17.44
C GLY A 791 -11.54 31.42 16.68
N LYS A 792 -11.91 31.58 15.40
CA LYS A 792 -11.52 32.77 14.61
C LYS A 792 -12.23 34.04 15.08
N VAL A 793 -13.51 33.96 15.44
CA VAL A 793 -14.31 35.11 15.87
C VAL A 793 -13.97 35.52 17.31
N ALA A 794 -13.79 34.54 18.22
CA ALA A 794 -13.46 34.78 19.61
C ALA A 794 -12.05 35.35 19.82
N ALA A 795 -11.13 35.13 18.88
CA ALA A 795 -9.81 35.77 18.90
C ALA A 795 -9.88 37.31 18.82
N GLU A 796 -11.02 37.85 18.38
CA GLU A 796 -11.27 39.28 18.23
C GLU A 796 -12.22 39.82 19.33
N PHE A 797 -12.55 38.98 20.32
CA PHE A 797 -13.28 39.42 21.51
C PHE A 797 -12.34 40.07 22.51
N GLY A 798 -12.82 41.10 23.20
CA GLY A 798 -12.06 41.81 24.22
C GLY A 798 -12.95 42.59 25.18
N LEU A 799 -12.30 43.28 26.10
CA LEU A 799 -12.92 44.15 27.11
C LEU A 799 -12.45 45.59 26.90
N THR A 800 -13.37 46.54 27.04
CA THR A 800 -13.01 47.97 27.13
C THR A 800 -12.58 48.34 28.55
N GLN A 801 -12.00 49.54 28.71
CA GLN A 801 -11.63 50.07 30.04
C GLN A 801 -12.86 50.22 30.96
N GLU A 802 -14.04 50.42 30.39
CA GLU A 802 -15.32 50.50 31.08
C GLU A 802 -15.90 49.12 31.45
N ARG A 803 -15.14 48.03 31.21
CA ARG A 803 -15.50 46.63 31.48
C ARG A 803 -16.61 46.08 30.57
N VAL A 804 -16.74 46.63 29.36
CA VAL A 804 -17.72 46.21 28.36
C VAL A 804 -17.12 45.17 27.42
N ALA A 805 -17.81 44.06 27.19
CA ALA A 805 -17.41 43.05 26.21
C ALA A 805 -17.62 43.57 24.77
N HIS A 806 -16.65 43.35 23.88
CA HIS A 806 -16.71 43.82 22.49
C HIS A 806 -16.17 42.80 21.49
N TYR A 807 -16.62 42.87 20.23
CA TYR A 807 -16.00 42.22 19.07
C TYR A 807 -15.45 43.29 18.14
N LYS A 808 -14.13 43.32 17.91
CA LYS A 808 -13.46 44.36 17.08
C LYS A 808 -13.86 45.80 17.47
N GLY A 809 -13.97 46.07 18.76
CA GLY A 809 -14.39 47.36 19.31
C GLY A 809 -15.91 47.63 19.30
N VAL A 810 -16.74 46.75 18.75
CA VAL A 810 -18.21 46.87 18.78
C VAL A 810 -18.77 46.15 20.02
N PRO A 811 -19.49 46.84 20.92
CA PRO A 811 -20.02 46.23 22.15
C PRO A 811 -20.98 45.06 21.91
N PHE A 812 -20.97 44.12 22.86
CA PHE A 812 -21.99 43.08 22.99
C PHE A 812 -23.25 43.74 23.56
N MET A 813 -24.30 43.87 22.75
CA MET A 813 -25.52 44.58 23.13
C MET A 813 -26.70 43.62 23.36
N THR A 814 -27.47 43.91 24.39
CA THR A 814 -28.84 43.42 24.57
C THR A 814 -29.81 44.58 24.36
N SER A 815 -31.11 44.29 24.31
CA SER A 815 -32.22 45.24 24.29
C SER A 815 -32.23 46.19 25.49
N LYS A 816 -31.53 45.84 26.57
CA LYS A 816 -31.44 46.60 27.82
C LYS A 816 -30.09 47.27 28.06
N GLY A 817 -29.12 47.09 27.15
CA GLY A 817 -27.80 47.69 27.26
C GLY A 817 -26.65 46.73 27.02
N ALA A 818 -25.44 47.23 27.24
CA ALA A 818 -24.19 46.49 26.99
C ALA A 818 -23.95 45.40 28.03
N VAL A 819 -23.27 44.34 27.62
CA VAL A 819 -22.83 43.24 28.48
C VAL A 819 -21.49 43.59 29.12
N THR A 820 -21.38 43.45 30.44
CA THR A 820 -20.20 43.84 31.21
C THR A 820 -19.59 42.67 31.97
N VAL A 821 -18.42 42.90 32.56
CA VAL A 821 -17.81 42.02 33.57
C VAL A 821 -17.62 42.78 34.88
N LYS A 822 -17.41 42.06 35.98
CA LYS A 822 -17.45 42.62 37.33
C LYS A 822 -16.30 43.60 37.59
N SER A 823 -15.07 43.21 37.29
CA SER A 823 -13.87 44.00 37.63
C SER A 823 -12.75 43.97 36.59
N LEU A 824 -12.74 43.02 35.65
CA LEU A 824 -11.70 42.95 34.62
C LEU A 824 -11.84 44.10 33.60
N THR A 825 -10.77 44.88 33.43
CA THR A 825 -10.65 45.93 32.40
C THR A 825 -9.83 45.49 31.18
N GLU A 826 -9.21 44.32 31.24
CA GLU A 826 -8.45 43.68 30.17
C GLU A 826 -8.51 42.15 30.33
N GLY A 827 -8.50 41.42 29.22
CA GLY A 827 -8.59 39.96 29.22
C GLY A 827 -9.18 39.39 27.95
N ASN A 828 -9.05 38.08 27.78
CA ASN A 828 -9.59 37.35 26.63
C ASN A 828 -10.94 36.73 27.00
N ILE A 829 -11.95 36.93 26.15
CA ILE A 829 -13.26 36.27 26.30
C ILE A 829 -13.19 34.93 25.56
N LYS A 830 -13.50 33.83 26.25
CA LYS A 830 -13.44 32.48 25.68
C LYS A 830 -14.57 31.58 26.14
#